data_AF-A0A976GXW6-F1
#
_entry.id   AF-A0A976GXW6-F1
#
_cell.length_a   1.000
_cell.length_b   1.000
_cell.length_c   1.000
_cell.angle_alpha   90.00
_cell.angle_beta   90.00
_cell.angle_gamma   90.00
#
_symmetry.space_group_name_H-M   'P 1'
#
loop_
_entity.id
_entity.type
_entity.pdbx_description
1 polymer ?
#
loop_
_entity_poly.entity_id
_entity_poly.type
_entity_poly.pdbx_seq_one_letter_code
_entity_poly.pdbx_strand_id
1 'polypeptide(L)'
;MPYITIPKQLREPSRVIESQLFLRPKRLAIFEACLIGLVAGLAGVLLKLGVGWLGSWRVASSALIPAWILLPSVGLFGGLLTGFLVERLAPETAGSGIPHVKAALGGVNLSLDLRVAVAKLLTTILAVGSGLTLGRQGPTVQIGASLAGWIGHLMPTSPDYRRQLIACGAAAGLAAGFNAPIAGVLFVVEELLHDVSGLTLGTAIIASFIGAVVSQLLGGDSLNLNLREYPTSFAAQEIPFYILLGILAGLLGALFSKGIIASLQFNRRMLKLGLPVRIALAGIICGSVIAFLPENFRNNTGLREFLLTGEANGITSLIAFVAHFFLTIISAASGAPGGLFAPSLVIGSALGHLVGIVQANSLGVGLPATYALAGMGAFFCAVSRAPITAVVIVFEITADFKLVLPLMICSVVAYLVAEKVDSGSLYDRLLEFNGIQLTKAKPATDTLSDLIAANVMQRRVETLSSLLTFDEAIQAFSRSHHRGFPVVEGGKLVGIVSQTDLANATKRNFSGKSLLKEFMTPQPIAVKATDTLSEVLYRLNNYNISRLPVVEGRRLVGIITRSDIIRVESDRLSGETTQGPHPEPSYVVYQTRAPQVGNGRLLVPLSNPQTAPALLRLAAAIARDRNYELECLQIITVPRNSSPSESTVRTTKSRRLLQQAERIIRNWNLPVHTQIRVAHNVPNAILETIRERHIDLILMGWQGELSTTGRIFGDVVDTVIRQAGCEVVLVKWSEKLLVTPSKNEFLAASSAREYAPTEWQLNAAGVDDAENSQFVTSNSSATPETEFSSPNSDIPAPELGLHTLMGLQRWLVPIRGSYKQAAALRLLPAFVAASALPEIKLCQVHQPDVAEPDRVELKQAADFIKRRVSCEVIATAVCAKSVSDALIDLAQNDQCDAIVLGASREGLLKQVIQGNIPEAVARGCDCTVILVRSAS
;
A
#
# COMPACT_ATOMS: atom_id res chain seq x y z
N MET A 1 -39.29 35.21 -6.78
CA MET A 1 -40.42 34.45 -7.36
C MET A 1 -39.87 33.53 -8.46
N PRO A 2 -40.43 32.33 -8.69
CA PRO A 2 -41.10 31.43 -7.76
C PRO A 2 -40.17 30.27 -7.32
N TYR A 3 -40.42 29.75 -6.12
CA TYR A 3 -39.84 28.51 -5.64
C TYR A 3 -40.50 27.34 -6.40
N ILE A 4 -39.69 26.47 -7.01
CA ILE A 4 -40.18 25.20 -7.54
C ILE A 4 -40.26 24.23 -6.36
N THR A 5 -41.46 24.06 -5.82
CA THR A 5 -41.82 22.99 -4.89
C THR A 5 -42.27 21.79 -5.72
N ILE A 6 -41.47 20.72 -5.74
CA ILE A 6 -41.90 19.43 -6.34
C ILE A 6 -42.71 18.65 -5.28
N PRO A 7 -43.88 18.06 -5.62
CA PRO A 7 -44.78 17.49 -4.64
C PRO A 7 -44.31 16.13 -4.11
N LYS A 8 -44.52 15.91 -2.81
CA LYS A 8 -44.50 14.59 -2.18
C LYS A 8 -45.79 13.85 -2.55
N GLN A 9 -45.72 12.72 -3.26
CA GLN A 9 -46.60 11.58 -2.99
C GLN A 9 -46.10 10.29 -3.68
N LEU A 10 -46.03 9.24 -2.85
CA LEU A 10 -46.15 7.81 -3.16
C LEU A 10 -44.94 7.09 -3.78
N ARG A 11 -44.02 6.69 -2.90
CA ARG A 11 -43.59 5.28 -2.82
C ARG A 11 -43.37 4.89 -1.36
N GLU A 12 -44.06 3.85 -0.95
CA GLU A 12 -44.10 3.31 0.40
C GLU A 12 -42.72 2.94 0.96
N PRO A 13 -42.56 2.97 2.30
CA PRO A 13 -41.30 2.70 2.96
C PRO A 13 -41.06 1.20 3.08
N SER A 14 -40.22 0.63 2.21
CA SER A 14 -39.59 -0.66 2.53
C SER A 14 -38.54 -0.43 3.60
N ARG A 15 -38.91 -0.76 4.84
CA ARG A 15 -38.05 -0.91 6.02
C ARG A 15 -36.65 -1.43 5.65
N VAL A 16 -35.64 -0.57 5.69
CA VAL A 16 -34.31 -0.92 6.22
C VAL A 16 -33.87 0.25 7.09
N ILE A 17 -33.79 -0.06 8.37
CA ILE A 17 -33.36 0.84 9.44
C ILE A 17 -31.91 1.22 9.13
N GLU A 18 -31.68 2.42 8.61
CA GLU A 18 -30.37 3.08 8.68
C GLU A 18 -30.09 3.39 10.15
N SER A 19 -29.35 2.50 10.79
CA SER A 19 -28.81 2.71 12.12
C SER A 19 -27.80 3.86 12.07
N GLN A 20 -28.25 5.01 12.55
CA GLN A 20 -27.43 6.08 13.08
C GLN A 20 -26.36 5.52 14.04
N LEU A 21 -25.08 5.50 13.65
CA LEU A 21 -23.92 5.47 14.56
C LEU A 21 -22.61 5.63 13.77
N PHE A 22 -22.31 6.85 13.32
CA PHE A 22 -20.94 7.21 12.93
C PHE A 22 -20.06 7.28 14.19
N LEU A 23 -19.57 6.12 14.61
CA LEU A 23 -18.58 5.97 15.66
C LEU A 23 -17.22 6.49 15.15
N ARG A 24 -16.50 7.25 15.98
CA ARG A 24 -15.09 7.64 15.74
C ARG A 24 -14.28 6.43 15.22
N PRO A 25 -13.26 6.58 14.36
CA PRO A 25 -12.49 5.47 13.78
C PRO A 25 -12.04 4.41 14.81
N LYS A 26 -11.65 4.86 16.01
CA LYS A 26 -11.28 3.97 17.13
C LYS A 26 -12.43 3.14 17.69
N ARG A 27 -13.64 3.70 17.78
CA ARG A 27 -14.82 3.00 18.30
C ARG A 27 -15.34 1.95 17.33
N LEU A 28 -15.27 2.22 16.03
CA LEU A 28 -15.58 1.24 15.00
C LEU A 28 -14.60 0.06 15.06
N ALA A 29 -13.29 0.33 15.15
CA ALA A 29 -12.27 -0.71 15.29
C ALA A 29 -12.45 -1.59 16.54
N ILE A 30 -12.87 -1.00 17.65
CA ILE A 30 -13.19 -1.76 18.87
C ILE A 30 -14.41 -2.65 18.64
N PHE A 31 -15.48 -2.13 18.03
CA PHE A 31 -16.68 -2.91 17.74
C PHE A 31 -16.37 -4.08 16.79
N GLU A 32 -15.58 -3.85 15.75
CA GLU A 32 -15.12 -4.89 14.83
C GLU A 32 -14.26 -5.94 15.53
N ALA A 33 -13.33 -5.53 16.38
CA ALA A 33 -12.54 -6.46 17.19
C ALA A 33 -13.43 -7.34 18.09
N CYS A 34 -14.48 -6.76 18.68
CA CYS A 34 -15.46 -7.51 19.46
C CYS A 34 -16.23 -8.54 18.62
N LEU A 35 -16.71 -8.14 17.45
CA LEU A 35 -17.43 -9.01 16.52
C LEU A 35 -16.53 -10.14 16.02
N ILE A 36 -15.29 -9.83 15.62
CA ILE A 36 -14.29 -10.81 15.18
C ILE A 36 -13.99 -11.80 16.31
N GLY A 37 -13.75 -11.31 17.53
CA GLY A 37 -13.53 -12.14 18.71
C GLY A 37 -14.69 -13.10 18.97
N LEU A 38 -15.93 -12.62 18.89
CA LEU A 38 -17.14 -13.42 19.08
C LEU A 38 -17.25 -14.54 18.03
N VAL A 39 -17.15 -14.20 16.75
CA VAL A 39 -17.34 -15.16 15.65
C VAL A 39 -16.19 -16.17 15.60
N ALA A 40 -14.93 -15.73 15.81
CA ALA A 40 -13.78 -16.63 15.90
C ALA A 40 -13.87 -17.55 17.13
N GLY A 41 -14.34 -17.03 18.27
CA GLY A 41 -14.60 -17.79 19.49
C GLY A 41 -15.64 -18.89 19.27
N LEU A 42 -16.79 -18.55 18.68
CA LEU A 42 -17.85 -19.51 18.35
C LEU A 42 -17.35 -20.59 17.38
N ALA A 43 -16.60 -20.21 16.35
CA ALA A 43 -16.01 -21.17 15.42
C ALA A 43 -14.98 -22.09 16.11
N GLY A 44 -14.19 -21.55 17.04
CA GLY A 44 -13.27 -22.31 17.88
C GLY A 44 -14.00 -23.34 18.76
N VAL A 45 -15.13 -22.95 19.36
CA VAL A 45 -16.01 -23.85 20.14
C VAL A 45 -16.57 -24.95 19.27
N LEU A 46 -17.14 -24.63 18.10
CA LEU A 46 -17.68 -25.62 17.18
C LEU A 46 -16.60 -26.63 16.73
N LEU A 47 -15.39 -26.15 16.43
CA LEU A 47 -14.27 -27.04 16.09
C LEU A 47 -13.87 -27.92 17.28
N LYS A 48 -13.79 -27.36 18.50
CA LYS A 48 -13.49 -28.11 19.73
C LYS A 48 -14.51 -29.22 19.98
N LEU A 49 -15.80 -28.88 19.93
CA LEU A 49 -16.90 -29.82 20.17
C LEU A 49 -16.99 -30.88 19.07
N GLY A 50 -16.82 -30.50 17.80
CA GLY A 50 -16.85 -31.45 16.68
C GLY A 50 -15.72 -32.47 16.73
N VAL A 51 -14.48 -32.01 16.96
CA VAL A 51 -13.33 -32.92 17.15
C VAL A 51 -13.52 -33.80 18.38
N GLY A 52 -13.98 -33.22 19.49
CA GLY A 52 -14.23 -33.95 20.74
C GLY A 52 -15.31 -35.02 20.58
N TRP A 53 -16.44 -34.70 19.94
CA TRP A 53 -17.53 -35.64 19.71
C TRP A 53 -17.08 -36.82 18.85
N LEU A 54 -16.45 -36.58 17.70
CA LEU A 54 -15.98 -37.65 16.81
C LEU A 54 -14.87 -38.49 17.48
N GLY A 55 -13.96 -37.84 18.21
CA GLY A 55 -12.90 -38.51 18.97
C GLY A 55 -13.45 -39.41 20.08
N SER A 56 -14.38 -38.90 20.89
CA SER A 56 -15.03 -39.67 21.96
C SER A 56 -15.86 -40.82 21.40
N TRP A 57 -16.59 -40.60 20.31
CA TRP A 57 -17.33 -41.68 19.63
C TRP A 57 -16.39 -42.81 19.15
N ARG A 58 -15.24 -42.45 18.54
CA ARG A 58 -14.22 -43.41 18.10
C ARG A 58 -13.64 -44.21 19.26
N VAL A 59 -13.33 -43.56 20.39
CA VAL A 59 -12.77 -44.23 21.57
C VAL A 59 -13.82 -45.09 22.27
N ALA A 60 -15.04 -44.59 22.49
CA ALA A 60 -16.13 -45.36 23.10
C ALA A 60 -16.49 -46.60 22.26
N SER A 61 -16.53 -46.45 20.93
CA SER A 61 -16.78 -47.57 20.02
C SER A 61 -15.67 -48.62 20.04
N SER A 62 -14.43 -48.25 20.42
CA SER A 62 -13.31 -49.19 20.56
C SER A 62 -13.43 -50.13 21.77
N ALA A 63 -14.39 -49.87 22.66
CA ALA A 63 -14.77 -50.80 23.72
C ALA A 63 -15.73 -51.90 23.22
N LEU A 64 -16.48 -51.65 22.14
CA LEU A 64 -17.44 -52.58 21.55
C LEU A 64 -16.83 -53.38 20.39
N ILE A 65 -15.96 -52.74 19.60
CA ILE A 65 -15.29 -53.33 18.44
C ILE A 65 -13.79 -53.33 18.70
N PRO A 66 -13.05 -54.42 18.42
CA PRO A 66 -11.61 -54.48 18.66
C PRO A 66 -10.86 -53.27 18.05
N ALA A 67 -10.07 -52.59 18.88
CA ALA A 67 -9.39 -51.35 18.51
C ALA A 67 -8.49 -51.48 17.26
N TRP A 68 -7.88 -52.65 17.06
CA TRP A 68 -7.02 -52.95 15.90
C TRP A 68 -7.78 -53.06 14.57
N ILE A 69 -9.12 -53.16 14.59
CA ILE A 69 -9.98 -53.07 13.40
C ILE A 69 -10.58 -51.66 13.30
N LEU A 70 -11.14 -51.16 14.40
CA LEU A 70 -11.90 -49.92 14.38
C LEU A 70 -11.02 -48.69 14.13
N LEU A 71 -9.88 -48.54 14.83
CA LEU A 71 -9.07 -47.33 14.72
C LEU A 71 -8.44 -47.17 13.33
N PRO A 72 -7.86 -48.23 12.70
CA PRO A 72 -7.35 -48.14 11.33
C PRO A 72 -8.45 -47.86 10.31
N SER A 73 -9.64 -48.47 10.46
CA SER A 73 -10.75 -48.27 9.52
C SER A 73 -11.34 -46.86 9.59
N VAL A 74 -11.58 -46.34 10.80
CA VAL A 74 -12.02 -44.95 10.99
C VAL A 74 -10.97 -43.98 10.46
N GLY A 75 -9.69 -44.24 10.71
CA GLY A 75 -8.58 -43.45 10.14
C GLY A 75 -8.55 -43.47 8.61
N LEU A 76 -8.75 -44.64 8.00
CA LEU A 76 -8.78 -44.81 6.54
C LEU A 76 -9.95 -44.05 5.89
N PHE A 77 -11.19 -44.33 6.32
CA PHE A 77 -12.39 -43.70 5.74
C PHE A 77 -12.48 -42.21 6.07
N GLY A 78 -12.14 -41.84 7.31
CA GLY A 78 -12.06 -40.44 7.71
C GLY A 78 -11.00 -39.67 6.93
N GLY A 79 -9.85 -40.29 6.67
CA GLY A 79 -8.80 -39.70 5.86
C GLY A 79 -9.17 -39.55 4.38
N LEU A 80 -9.79 -40.58 3.77
CA LEU A 80 -10.33 -40.51 2.40
C LEU A 80 -11.33 -39.36 2.26
N LEU A 81 -12.32 -39.31 3.16
CA LEU A 81 -13.35 -38.28 3.14
C LEU A 81 -12.75 -36.88 3.33
N THR A 82 -11.81 -36.74 4.27
CA THR A 82 -11.10 -35.49 4.52
C THR A 82 -10.40 -35.00 3.26
N GLY A 83 -9.55 -35.82 2.63
CA GLY A 83 -8.80 -35.39 1.45
C GLY A 83 -9.71 -35.11 0.25
N PHE A 84 -10.81 -35.84 0.09
CA PHE A 84 -11.82 -35.54 -0.93
C PHE A 84 -12.45 -34.16 -0.72
N LEU A 85 -12.81 -33.84 0.53
CA LEU A 85 -13.37 -32.53 0.87
C LEU A 85 -12.35 -31.40 0.74
N VAL A 86 -11.07 -31.62 1.04
CA VAL A 86 -10.03 -30.61 0.83
C VAL A 86 -9.88 -30.29 -0.66
N GLU A 87 -9.78 -31.30 -1.52
CA GLU A 87 -9.67 -31.10 -2.98
C GLU A 87 -10.92 -30.43 -3.58
N ARG A 88 -12.12 -30.77 -3.09
CA ARG A 88 -13.39 -30.26 -3.62
C ARG A 88 -13.78 -28.89 -3.08
N LEU A 89 -13.68 -28.69 -1.76
CA LEU A 89 -14.19 -27.49 -1.09
C LEU A 89 -13.19 -26.34 -1.12
N ALA A 90 -11.93 -26.54 -0.72
CA ALA A 90 -10.93 -25.47 -0.64
C ALA A 90 -9.53 -26.07 -0.43
N PRO A 91 -8.68 -26.14 -1.47
CA PRO A 91 -7.31 -26.65 -1.36
C PRO A 91 -6.44 -25.91 -0.33
N GLU A 92 -6.76 -24.63 -0.07
CA GLU A 92 -6.11 -23.75 0.92
C GLU A 92 -6.29 -24.26 2.36
N THR A 93 -7.18 -25.24 2.57
CA THR A 93 -7.42 -25.88 3.86
C THR A 93 -6.40 -26.97 4.20
N ALA A 94 -5.50 -27.34 3.28
CA ALA A 94 -4.45 -28.31 3.55
C ALA A 94 -3.47 -27.83 4.66
N GLY A 95 -2.98 -28.77 5.47
CA GLY A 95 -2.01 -28.51 6.54
C GLY A 95 -2.50 -27.61 7.68
N SER A 96 -1.58 -26.88 8.33
CA SER A 96 -1.87 -26.11 9.55
C SER A 96 -2.67 -24.83 9.34
N GLY A 97 -2.59 -24.21 8.16
CA GLY A 97 -3.20 -22.90 7.91
C GLY A 97 -2.42 -21.68 8.37
N ILE A 98 -1.57 -21.81 9.40
CA ILE A 98 -0.70 -20.73 9.88
C ILE A 98 0.23 -20.17 8.79
N PRO A 99 0.91 -21.01 7.97
CA PRO A 99 1.67 -20.51 6.83
C PRO A 99 0.82 -19.64 5.90
N HIS A 100 -0.42 -20.05 5.58
CA HIS A 100 -1.31 -19.27 4.71
C HIS A 100 -1.67 -17.91 5.32
N VAL A 101 -1.97 -17.87 6.62
CA VAL A 101 -2.23 -16.60 7.32
C VAL A 101 -0.97 -15.72 7.33
N LYS A 102 0.20 -16.29 7.63
CA LYS A 102 1.49 -15.58 7.62
C LYS A 102 1.80 -15.01 6.24
N ALA A 103 1.55 -15.76 5.18
CA ALA A 103 1.72 -15.31 3.80
C ALA A 103 0.74 -14.18 3.41
N ALA A 104 -0.54 -14.30 3.78
CA ALA A 104 -1.53 -13.26 3.56
C ALA A 104 -1.18 -11.95 4.29
N LEU A 105 -0.74 -12.06 5.54
CA LEU A 105 -0.24 -10.92 6.31
C LEU A 105 1.07 -10.37 5.70
N GLY A 106 1.90 -11.21 5.10
CA GLY A 106 3.10 -10.81 4.36
C GLY A 106 2.85 -10.15 2.99
N GLY A 107 1.60 -9.90 2.61
CA GLY A 107 1.24 -9.23 1.35
C GLY A 107 1.07 -10.17 0.15
N VAL A 108 1.09 -11.48 0.36
CA VAL A 108 0.80 -12.47 -0.68
C VAL A 108 -0.72 -12.57 -0.84
N ASN A 109 -1.23 -12.41 -2.06
CA ASN A 109 -2.67 -12.53 -2.35
C ASN A 109 -3.15 -13.98 -2.22
N LEU A 110 -3.55 -14.36 -1.00
CA LEU A 110 -4.17 -15.64 -0.68
C LEU A 110 -5.60 -15.42 -0.18
N SER A 111 -6.52 -16.29 -0.59
CA SER A 111 -7.92 -16.21 -0.19
C SER A 111 -8.09 -16.55 1.30
N LEU A 112 -8.62 -15.60 2.07
CA LEU A 112 -9.02 -15.74 3.48
C LEU A 112 -10.50 -15.36 3.62
N ASP A 113 -11.37 -16.14 2.99
CA ASP A 113 -12.80 -15.89 2.93
C ASP A 113 -13.62 -16.92 3.73
N LEU A 114 -14.93 -16.67 3.87
CA LEU A 114 -15.86 -17.54 4.60
C LEU A 114 -15.83 -19.01 4.10
N ARG A 115 -15.65 -19.22 2.79
CA ARG A 115 -15.51 -20.57 2.20
C ARG A 115 -14.34 -21.34 2.83
N VAL A 116 -13.19 -20.69 3.00
CA VAL A 116 -12.00 -21.30 3.61
C VAL A 116 -12.25 -21.58 5.08
N ALA A 117 -12.90 -20.67 5.81
CA ALA A 117 -13.24 -20.86 7.22
C ALA A 117 -14.13 -22.12 7.43
N VAL A 118 -15.23 -22.22 6.68
CA VAL A 118 -16.17 -23.35 6.79
C VAL A 118 -15.52 -24.66 6.35
N ALA A 119 -14.83 -24.65 5.21
CA ALA A 119 -14.14 -25.83 4.71
C ALA A 119 -13.05 -26.31 5.68
N LYS A 120 -12.26 -25.38 6.27
CA LYS A 120 -11.22 -25.70 7.25
C LYS A 120 -11.81 -26.29 8.53
N LEU A 121 -12.94 -25.75 9.00
CA LEU A 121 -13.64 -26.27 10.17
C LEU A 121 -14.07 -27.73 9.95
N LEU A 122 -14.76 -28.03 8.85
CA LEU A 122 -15.24 -29.38 8.54
C LEU A 122 -14.11 -30.37 8.34
N THR A 123 -13.12 -30.01 7.52
CA THR A 123 -12.01 -30.91 7.19
C THR A 123 -11.09 -31.17 8.39
N THR A 124 -10.92 -30.19 9.28
CA THR A 124 -10.17 -30.39 10.54
C THR A 124 -10.94 -31.28 11.53
N ILE A 125 -12.27 -31.13 11.65
CA ILE A 125 -13.10 -32.01 12.49
C ILE A 125 -12.90 -33.46 12.07
N LEU A 126 -12.98 -33.73 10.77
CA LEU A 126 -12.81 -35.08 10.23
C LEU A 126 -11.38 -35.59 10.39
N ALA A 127 -10.37 -34.80 10.03
CA ALA A 127 -8.97 -35.23 10.10
C ALA A 127 -8.55 -35.57 11.55
N VAL A 128 -8.73 -34.61 12.47
CA VAL A 128 -8.28 -34.78 13.86
C VAL A 128 -9.21 -35.72 14.62
N GLY A 129 -10.52 -35.62 14.42
CA GLY A 129 -11.50 -36.49 15.10
C GLY A 129 -11.39 -37.96 14.70
N SER A 130 -11.02 -38.26 13.45
CA SER A 130 -10.78 -39.63 12.97
C SER A 130 -9.50 -40.26 13.52
N GLY A 131 -8.64 -39.49 14.20
CA GLY A 131 -7.48 -40.00 14.92
C GLY A 131 -6.13 -39.74 14.25
N LEU A 132 -6.02 -38.86 13.25
CA LEU A 132 -4.71 -38.38 12.81
C LEU A 132 -4.04 -37.62 13.96
N THR A 133 -2.74 -37.82 14.15
CA THR A 133 -1.98 -37.19 15.24
C THR A 133 -1.63 -35.74 14.89
N LEU A 134 -2.66 -34.91 14.77
CA LEU A 134 -2.61 -33.48 14.51
C LEU A 134 -3.44 -32.74 15.57
N GLY A 135 -3.30 -31.41 15.61
CA GLY A 135 -4.01 -30.54 16.55
C GLY A 135 -5.02 -29.61 15.89
N ARG A 136 -6.00 -29.14 16.64
CA ARG A 136 -6.98 -28.15 16.15
C ARG A 136 -6.47 -26.69 16.16
N GLN A 137 -5.40 -26.40 16.89
CA GLN A 137 -5.00 -25.02 17.23
C GLN A 137 -4.46 -24.21 16.05
N GLY A 138 -3.73 -24.83 15.12
CA GLY A 138 -3.35 -24.14 13.89
C GLY A 138 -4.57 -23.78 13.02
N PRO A 139 -5.48 -24.74 12.77
CA PRO A 139 -6.73 -24.48 12.09
C PRO A 139 -7.61 -23.39 12.73
N THR A 140 -7.69 -23.28 14.06
CA THR A 140 -8.46 -22.17 14.68
C THR A 140 -7.89 -20.80 14.32
N VAL A 141 -6.56 -20.66 14.20
CA VAL A 141 -5.91 -19.42 13.72
C VAL A 141 -6.37 -19.09 12.30
N GLN A 142 -6.33 -20.07 11.37
CA GLN A 142 -6.75 -19.85 9.98
C GLN A 142 -8.24 -19.55 9.87
N ILE A 143 -9.08 -20.25 10.64
CA ILE A 143 -10.53 -20.01 10.67
C ILE A 143 -10.82 -18.60 11.18
N GLY A 144 -10.22 -18.19 12.30
CA GLY A 144 -10.37 -16.84 12.84
C GLY A 144 -9.90 -15.76 11.88
N ALA A 145 -8.73 -15.95 11.25
CA ALA A 145 -8.19 -15.06 10.23
C ALA A 145 -9.11 -14.94 9.00
N SER A 146 -9.68 -16.06 8.53
CA SER A 146 -10.59 -16.09 7.37
C SER A 146 -11.95 -15.46 7.67
N LEU A 147 -12.47 -15.62 8.88
CA LEU A 147 -13.69 -14.95 9.33
C LEU A 147 -13.48 -13.44 9.46
N ALA A 148 -12.32 -13.02 9.98
CA ALA A 148 -11.96 -11.61 10.04
C ALA A 148 -11.73 -11.00 8.65
N GLY A 149 -11.09 -11.73 7.73
CA GLY A 149 -10.95 -11.34 6.32
C GLY A 149 -12.31 -11.13 5.64
N TRP A 150 -13.24 -12.07 5.85
CA TRP A 150 -14.62 -11.95 5.37
C TRP A 150 -15.35 -10.72 5.95
N ILE A 151 -15.27 -10.50 7.27
CA ILE A 151 -15.85 -9.30 7.91
C ILE A 151 -15.22 -8.02 7.34
N GLY A 152 -13.90 -8.01 7.12
CA GLY A 152 -13.18 -6.89 6.55
C GLY A 152 -13.51 -6.61 5.07
N HIS A 153 -14.02 -7.59 4.33
CA HIS A 153 -14.54 -7.40 2.96
C HIS A 153 -15.93 -6.77 2.92
N LEU A 154 -16.75 -6.98 3.96
CA LEU A 154 -18.07 -6.35 4.08
C LEU A 154 -17.97 -4.83 4.30
N MET A 155 -16.78 -4.30 4.58
CA MET A 155 -16.54 -2.89 4.83
C MET A 155 -15.45 -2.31 3.91
N PRO A 156 -15.63 -1.09 3.36
CA PRO A 156 -14.60 -0.43 2.56
C PRO A 156 -13.47 0.06 3.47
N THR A 157 -12.41 -0.74 3.57
CA THR A 157 -11.28 -0.54 4.47
C THR A 157 -9.95 -0.58 3.71
N SER A 158 -8.94 0.14 4.21
CA SER A 158 -7.61 0.13 3.60
C SER A 158 -6.93 -1.25 3.75
N PRO A 159 -6.00 -1.63 2.83
CA PRO A 159 -5.27 -2.90 2.92
C PRO A 159 -4.55 -3.11 4.26
N ASP A 160 -3.93 -2.06 4.81
CA ASP A 160 -3.24 -2.11 6.11
C ASP A 160 -4.22 -2.40 7.25
N TYR A 161 -5.40 -1.78 7.22
CA TYR A 161 -6.43 -2.03 8.22
C TYR A 161 -6.99 -3.45 8.10
N ARG A 162 -7.19 -3.96 6.88
CA ARG A 162 -7.59 -5.35 6.65
C ARG A 162 -6.57 -6.35 7.20
N ARG A 163 -5.27 -6.07 7.00
CA ARG A 163 -4.18 -6.85 7.58
C ARG A 163 -4.27 -6.89 9.11
N GLN A 164 -4.58 -5.75 9.75
CA GLN A 164 -4.80 -5.69 11.20
C GLN A 164 -6.01 -6.51 11.65
N LEU A 165 -7.13 -6.46 10.93
CA LEU A 165 -8.32 -7.28 11.23
C LEU A 165 -8.03 -8.78 11.12
N ILE A 166 -7.37 -9.20 10.04
CA ILE A 166 -6.95 -10.60 9.84
C ILE A 166 -6.07 -11.06 11.01
N ALA A 167 -5.13 -10.22 11.45
CA ALA A 167 -4.30 -10.49 12.60
C ALA A 167 -5.10 -10.59 13.91
N CYS A 168 -6.11 -9.73 14.12
CA CYS A 168 -7.03 -9.83 15.26
C CYS A 168 -7.82 -11.15 15.25
N GLY A 169 -8.30 -11.58 14.08
CA GLY A 169 -8.97 -12.87 13.89
C GLY A 169 -8.05 -14.05 14.17
N ALA A 170 -6.80 -13.98 13.71
CA ALA A 170 -5.77 -14.98 14.00
C ALA A 170 -5.51 -15.08 15.52
N ALA A 171 -5.36 -13.94 16.20
CA ALA A 171 -5.16 -13.85 17.65
C ALA A 171 -6.36 -14.47 18.41
N ALA A 172 -7.59 -14.07 18.04
CA ALA A 172 -8.83 -14.60 18.60
C ALA A 172 -8.99 -16.10 18.38
N GLY A 173 -8.63 -16.60 17.19
CA GLY A 173 -8.63 -18.02 16.88
C GLY A 173 -7.64 -18.82 17.71
N LEU A 174 -6.42 -18.30 17.94
CA LEU A 174 -5.46 -18.95 18.82
C LEU A 174 -5.93 -18.93 20.28
N ALA A 175 -6.45 -17.78 20.73
CA ALA A 175 -6.95 -17.58 22.08
C ALA A 175 -8.13 -18.51 22.40
N ALA A 176 -9.11 -18.63 21.50
CA ALA A 176 -10.19 -19.61 21.60
C ALA A 176 -9.67 -21.06 21.51
N GLY A 177 -8.59 -21.27 20.78
CA GLY A 177 -7.90 -22.54 20.70
C GLY A 177 -7.42 -23.04 22.06
N PHE A 178 -6.65 -22.20 22.76
CA PHE A 178 -5.94 -22.55 23.98
C PHE A 178 -6.63 -22.09 25.28
N ASN A 179 -7.70 -21.32 25.19
CA ASN A 179 -8.21 -20.50 26.29
C ASN A 179 -7.11 -19.59 26.88
N ALA A 180 -6.26 -19.03 26.00
CA ALA A 180 -5.06 -18.27 26.36
C ALA A 180 -5.01 -16.95 25.57
N PRO A 181 -5.69 -15.89 26.04
CA PRO A 181 -5.79 -14.63 25.31
C PRO A 181 -4.47 -13.90 25.15
N ILE A 182 -3.59 -13.89 26.17
CA ILE A 182 -2.31 -13.18 26.09
C ILE A 182 -1.38 -13.88 25.09
N ALA A 183 -1.33 -15.20 25.11
CA ALA A 183 -0.62 -16.02 24.14
C ALA A 183 -1.11 -15.77 22.71
N GLY A 184 -2.43 -15.61 22.52
CA GLY A 184 -3.04 -15.25 21.23
C GLY A 184 -2.41 -14.01 20.61
N VAL A 185 -2.32 -12.94 21.40
CA VAL A 185 -1.74 -11.65 20.97
C VAL A 185 -0.25 -11.78 20.71
N LEU A 186 0.49 -12.40 21.64
CA LEU A 186 1.94 -12.53 21.53
C LEU A 186 2.35 -13.39 20.34
N PHE A 187 1.58 -14.42 20.00
CA PHE A 187 1.84 -15.23 18.81
C PHE A 187 1.71 -14.40 17.52
N VAL A 188 0.74 -13.49 17.47
CA VAL A 188 0.61 -12.60 16.32
C VAL A 188 1.81 -11.67 16.21
N VAL A 189 2.26 -11.11 17.34
CA VAL A 189 3.41 -10.19 17.36
C VAL A 189 4.71 -10.93 17.04
N GLU A 190 4.95 -12.08 17.66
CA GLU A 190 6.21 -12.83 17.60
C GLU A 190 6.34 -13.70 16.34
N GLU A 191 5.25 -14.30 15.85
CA GLU A 191 5.31 -15.27 14.74
C GLU A 191 4.62 -14.79 13.44
N LEU A 192 3.53 -14.02 13.50
CA LEU A 192 2.74 -13.68 12.30
C LEU A 192 3.07 -12.33 11.66
N LEU A 193 3.11 -11.25 12.43
CA LEU A 193 3.21 -9.88 11.92
C LEU A 193 4.59 -9.25 12.10
N HIS A 194 5.27 -9.53 13.21
CA HIS A 194 6.48 -8.79 13.63
C HIS A 194 6.29 -7.26 13.66
N ASP A 195 5.05 -6.79 13.87
CA ASP A 195 4.67 -5.39 14.03
C ASP A 195 4.02 -5.18 15.41
N VAL A 196 4.42 -4.11 16.10
CA VAL A 196 3.98 -3.77 17.46
C VAL A 196 3.19 -2.46 17.50
N SER A 197 2.59 -2.06 16.38
CA SER A 197 1.76 -0.86 16.29
C SER A 197 0.64 -0.86 17.35
N GLY A 198 0.50 0.27 18.07
CA GLY A 198 -0.39 0.35 19.25
C GLY A 198 -1.87 0.10 18.97
N LEU A 199 -2.36 0.39 17.76
CA LEU A 199 -3.75 0.10 17.35
C LEU A 199 -3.97 -1.40 17.13
N THR A 200 -3.03 -2.07 16.46
CA THR A 200 -3.05 -3.52 16.20
C THR A 200 -3.00 -4.31 17.49
N LEU A 201 -2.12 -3.91 18.41
CA LEU A 201 -2.02 -4.53 19.73
C LEU A 201 -3.34 -4.39 20.52
N GLY A 202 -3.90 -3.18 20.59
CA GLY A 202 -5.13 -2.92 21.34
C GLY A 202 -6.35 -3.70 20.82
N THR A 203 -6.53 -3.75 19.50
CA THR A 203 -7.65 -4.49 18.87
C THR A 203 -7.45 -6.01 18.96
N ALA A 204 -6.22 -6.51 18.79
CA ALA A 204 -5.91 -7.93 18.95
C ALA A 204 -6.12 -8.42 20.39
N ILE A 205 -5.83 -7.60 21.41
CA ILE A 205 -6.11 -7.92 22.82
C ILE A 205 -7.62 -8.09 23.04
N ILE A 206 -8.43 -7.15 22.55
CA ILE A 206 -9.90 -7.19 22.71
C ILE A 206 -10.48 -8.43 22.01
N ALA A 207 -10.09 -8.67 20.76
CA ALA A 207 -10.56 -9.82 19.99
C ALA A 207 -10.13 -11.15 20.65
N SER A 208 -8.88 -11.25 21.10
CA SER A 208 -8.35 -12.43 21.82
C SER A 208 -9.08 -12.69 23.13
N PHE A 209 -9.31 -11.65 23.92
CA PHE A 209 -10.05 -11.75 25.18
C PHE A 209 -11.46 -12.28 24.94
N ILE A 210 -12.19 -11.71 23.98
CA ILE A 210 -13.56 -12.15 23.68
C ILE A 210 -13.58 -13.58 23.13
N GLY A 211 -12.67 -13.92 22.21
CA GLY A 211 -12.56 -15.27 21.68
C GLY A 211 -12.29 -16.32 22.77
N ALA A 212 -11.39 -16.02 23.70
CA ALA A 212 -11.10 -16.88 24.85
C ALA A 212 -12.31 -17.01 25.79
N VAL A 213 -12.97 -15.90 26.15
CA VAL A 213 -14.15 -15.89 27.02
C VAL A 213 -15.30 -16.70 26.41
N VAL A 214 -15.59 -16.51 25.12
CA VAL A 214 -16.62 -17.28 24.40
C VAL A 214 -16.28 -18.77 24.41
N SER A 215 -15.00 -19.12 24.15
CA SER A 215 -14.53 -20.51 24.22
C SER A 215 -14.67 -21.11 25.62
N GLN A 216 -14.40 -20.33 26.66
CA GLN A 216 -14.50 -20.79 28.04
C GLN A 216 -15.96 -20.97 28.48
N LEU A 217 -16.85 -20.04 28.14
CA LEU A 217 -18.27 -20.10 28.51
C LEU A 217 -19.04 -21.19 27.77
N LEU A 218 -18.78 -21.38 26.47
CA LEU A 218 -19.56 -22.28 25.62
C LEU A 218 -18.86 -23.60 25.30
N GLY A 219 -17.53 -23.65 25.41
CA GLY A 219 -16.74 -24.84 25.08
C GLY A 219 -16.71 -25.91 26.18
N GLY A 220 -17.36 -25.68 27.32
CA GLY A 220 -17.43 -26.57 28.47
C GLY A 220 -16.09 -26.80 29.19
N ASP A 221 -16.16 -27.44 30.36
CA ASP A 221 -15.06 -27.65 31.33
C ASP A 221 -13.90 -28.54 30.85
N SER A 222 -13.83 -28.96 29.59
CA SER A 222 -12.79 -29.89 29.10
C SER A 222 -11.36 -29.31 29.03
N LEU A 223 -11.17 -28.04 29.41
CA LEU A 223 -9.85 -27.41 29.64
C LEU A 223 -9.73 -26.86 31.07
N ASN A 224 -10.68 -27.15 31.97
CA ASN A 224 -10.43 -27.19 33.41
C ASN A 224 -9.63 -28.46 33.70
N LEU A 225 -8.41 -28.47 33.16
CA LEU A 225 -7.33 -29.12 33.84
C LEU A 225 -7.40 -28.58 35.28
N ASN A 226 -7.71 -29.41 36.27
CA ASN A 226 -7.43 -29.11 37.67
C ASN A 226 -5.90 -29.05 37.89
N LEU A 227 -5.16 -28.43 36.95
CA LEU A 227 -3.73 -28.18 37.00
C LEU A 227 -3.36 -27.24 38.14
N ARG A 228 -4.34 -26.52 38.71
CA ARG A 228 -4.20 -25.66 39.88
C ARG A 228 -3.81 -26.43 41.16
N GLU A 229 -3.93 -27.76 41.18
CA GLU A 229 -3.63 -28.58 42.36
C GLU A 229 -2.30 -29.35 42.26
N TYR A 230 -1.57 -29.30 41.14
CA TYR A 230 -0.29 -30.02 41.09
C TYR A 230 0.81 -29.23 41.78
N PRO A 231 1.56 -29.86 42.71
CA PRO A 231 2.70 -29.23 43.32
C PRO A 231 3.74 -28.96 42.24
N THR A 232 4.06 -27.69 42.02
CA THR A 232 5.22 -27.29 41.23
C THR A 232 6.33 -26.88 42.18
N SER A 233 7.55 -27.28 41.85
CA SER A 233 8.75 -26.93 42.59
C SER A 233 9.76 -26.33 41.64
N PHE A 234 10.53 -25.37 42.15
CA PHE A 234 11.71 -24.88 41.47
C PHE A 234 12.82 -24.69 42.50
N ALA A 235 13.88 -25.48 42.39
CA ALA A 235 15.10 -25.31 43.15
C ALA A 235 16.27 -24.94 42.22
N ALA A 236 17.23 -24.15 42.73
CA ALA A 236 18.43 -23.78 41.95
C ALA A 236 19.25 -24.99 41.45
N GLN A 237 19.19 -26.10 42.18
CA GLN A 237 19.84 -27.37 41.83
C GLN A 237 19.25 -28.02 40.57
N GLU A 238 18.03 -27.66 40.18
CA GLU A 238 17.35 -28.18 39.00
C GLU A 238 17.79 -27.47 37.70
N ILE A 239 18.43 -26.30 37.80
CA ILE A 239 18.81 -25.46 36.64
C ILE A 239 19.62 -26.24 35.57
N PRO A 240 20.64 -27.06 35.92
CA PRO A 240 21.38 -27.84 34.92
C PRO A 240 20.49 -28.81 34.13
N PHE A 241 19.48 -29.41 34.76
CA PHE A 241 18.55 -30.32 34.10
C PHE A 241 17.55 -29.58 33.21
N TYR A 242 17.12 -28.38 33.58
CA TYR A 242 16.33 -27.50 32.70
C TYR A 242 17.13 -27.03 31.47
N ILE A 243 18.42 -26.73 31.64
CA ILE A 243 19.31 -26.43 30.50
C ILE A 243 19.45 -27.66 29.61
N LEU A 244 19.67 -28.85 30.18
CA LEU A 244 19.73 -30.11 29.43
C LEU A 244 18.43 -30.36 28.66
N LEU A 245 17.28 -30.19 29.31
CA LEU A 245 15.96 -30.31 28.68
C LEU A 245 15.83 -29.33 27.51
N GLY A 246 16.24 -28.07 27.69
CA GLY A 246 16.27 -27.08 26.61
C GLY A 246 17.15 -27.50 25.43
N ILE A 247 18.35 -28.03 25.69
CA ILE A 247 19.26 -28.53 24.65
C ILE A 247 18.61 -29.69 23.88
N LEU A 248 18.09 -30.69 24.59
CA LEU A 248 17.44 -31.85 23.98
C LEU A 248 16.20 -31.44 23.17
N ALA A 249 15.35 -30.57 23.73
CA ALA A 249 14.17 -30.05 23.05
C ALA A 249 14.56 -29.25 21.80
N GLY A 250 15.63 -28.46 21.85
CA GLY A 250 16.17 -27.74 20.70
C GLY A 250 16.64 -28.66 19.58
N LEU A 251 17.49 -29.65 19.91
CA LEU A 251 18.01 -30.62 18.93
C LEU A 251 16.89 -31.46 18.31
N LEU A 252 16.03 -32.03 19.14
CA LEU A 252 14.95 -32.91 18.71
C LEU A 252 13.83 -32.13 17.99
N GLY A 253 13.56 -30.89 18.40
CA GLY A 253 12.63 -29.99 17.72
C GLY A 253 13.13 -29.60 16.32
N ALA A 254 14.43 -29.30 16.17
CA ALA A 254 15.02 -29.06 14.86
C ALA A 254 14.99 -30.32 13.96
N LEU A 255 15.27 -31.50 14.53
CA LEU A 255 15.15 -32.77 13.82
C LEU A 255 13.70 -33.05 13.39
N PHE A 256 12.73 -32.74 14.25
CA PHE A 256 11.31 -32.88 13.96
C PHE A 256 10.89 -31.99 12.78
N SER A 257 11.28 -30.71 12.80
CA SER A 257 11.02 -29.78 11.71
C SER A 257 11.63 -30.25 10.38
N LYS A 258 12.91 -30.68 10.39
CA LYS A 258 13.55 -31.27 9.20
C LYS A 258 12.85 -32.54 8.74
N GLY A 259 12.41 -33.39 9.68
CA GLY A 259 11.66 -34.61 9.40
C GLY A 259 10.34 -34.34 8.68
N ILE A 260 9.59 -33.31 9.10
CA ILE A 260 8.36 -32.89 8.41
C ILE A 260 8.66 -32.46 6.98
N ILE A 261 9.65 -31.60 6.75
CA ILE A 261 10.00 -31.10 5.41
C ILE A 261 10.54 -32.24 4.53
N ALA A 262 11.40 -33.11 5.05
CA ALA A 262 11.92 -34.26 4.33
C ALA A 262 10.81 -35.24 3.95
N SER A 263 9.86 -35.50 4.86
CA SER A 263 8.71 -36.36 4.59
C SER A 263 7.76 -35.75 3.54
N LEU A 264 7.55 -34.44 3.57
CA LEU A 264 6.80 -33.72 2.51
C LEU A 264 7.50 -33.82 1.14
N GLN A 265 8.83 -33.68 1.11
CA GLN A 265 9.64 -33.85 -0.11
C GLN A 265 9.55 -35.29 -0.64
N PHE A 266 9.66 -36.27 0.25
CA PHE A 266 9.52 -37.69 -0.09
C PHE A 266 8.14 -37.97 -0.67
N ASN A 267 7.08 -37.49 -0.03
CA ASN A 267 5.70 -37.64 -0.52
C ASN A 267 5.53 -37.02 -1.90
N ARG A 268 6.04 -35.81 -2.16
CA ARG A 268 5.93 -35.18 -3.50
C ARG A 268 6.74 -35.89 -4.58
N ARG A 269 7.90 -36.47 -4.25
CA ARG A 269 8.81 -37.09 -5.24
C ARG A 269 8.49 -38.55 -5.52
N MET A 270 8.25 -39.34 -4.47
CA MET A 270 8.12 -40.80 -4.56
C MET A 270 6.66 -41.26 -4.60
N LEU A 271 5.78 -40.63 -3.82
CA LEU A 271 4.37 -41.04 -3.70
C LEU A 271 3.48 -40.13 -4.57
N LYS A 272 3.36 -40.45 -5.86
CA LYS A 272 2.46 -39.78 -6.82
C LYS A 272 0.97 -40.09 -6.60
N LEU A 273 0.55 -40.20 -5.35
CA LEU A 273 -0.82 -40.53 -4.95
C LEU A 273 -1.66 -39.25 -4.79
N GLY A 274 -2.97 -39.32 -5.04
CA GLY A 274 -3.92 -38.22 -4.80
C GLY A 274 -3.96 -37.80 -3.33
N LEU A 275 -4.46 -36.60 -3.02
CA LEU A 275 -4.56 -36.13 -1.63
C LEU A 275 -5.46 -37.04 -0.74
N PRO A 276 -6.62 -37.53 -1.19
CA PRO A 276 -7.47 -38.45 -0.41
C PRO A 276 -6.72 -39.70 0.02
N VAL A 277 -5.99 -40.32 -0.90
CA VAL A 277 -5.25 -41.56 -0.63
C VAL A 277 -4.09 -41.31 0.33
N ARG A 278 -3.36 -40.21 0.18
CA ARG A 278 -2.26 -39.86 1.10
C ARG A 278 -2.74 -39.65 2.53
N ILE A 279 -3.83 -38.93 2.72
CA ILE A 279 -4.41 -38.69 4.06
C ILE A 279 -4.99 -40.00 4.62
N ALA A 280 -5.63 -40.83 3.79
CA ALA A 280 -6.13 -42.14 4.19
C ALA A 280 -5.01 -43.09 4.65
N LEU A 281 -3.88 -43.11 3.94
CA LEU A 281 -2.69 -43.88 4.32
C LEU A 281 -2.10 -43.39 5.65
N ALA A 282 -2.04 -42.07 5.87
CA ALA A 282 -1.63 -41.55 7.17
C ALA A 282 -2.62 -41.96 8.28
N GLY A 283 -3.92 -41.88 8.00
CA GLY A 283 -4.99 -42.27 8.93
C GLY A 283 -4.93 -43.75 9.33
N ILE A 284 -4.76 -44.67 8.37
CA ILE A 284 -4.66 -46.11 8.67
C ILE A 284 -3.37 -46.42 9.45
N ILE A 285 -2.24 -45.76 9.15
CA ILE A 285 -0.98 -45.93 9.90
C ILE A 285 -1.15 -45.44 11.34
N CYS A 286 -1.68 -44.23 11.53
CA CYS A 286 -1.97 -43.68 12.87
C CYS A 286 -2.91 -44.59 13.65
N GLY A 287 -4.03 -45.00 13.04
CA GLY A 287 -4.99 -45.88 13.68
C GLY A 287 -4.40 -47.24 14.06
N SER A 288 -3.52 -47.80 13.22
CA SER A 288 -2.88 -49.09 13.49
C SER A 288 -1.90 -49.00 14.64
N VAL A 289 -0.98 -48.04 14.61
CA VAL A 289 0.00 -47.86 15.69
C VAL A 289 -0.69 -47.57 17.02
N ILE A 290 -1.66 -46.65 17.04
CA ILE A 290 -2.39 -46.28 18.26
C ILE A 290 -3.22 -47.44 18.81
N ALA A 291 -3.73 -48.34 17.96
CA ALA A 291 -4.50 -49.49 18.42
C ALA A 291 -3.67 -50.49 19.26
N PHE A 292 -2.36 -50.56 19.02
CA PHE A 292 -1.44 -51.41 19.80
C PHE A 292 -0.87 -50.70 21.05
N LEU A 293 -1.15 -49.41 21.22
CA LEU A 293 -0.70 -48.63 22.37
C LEU A 293 -1.76 -48.65 23.50
N PRO A 294 -1.36 -48.33 24.76
CA PRO A 294 -2.28 -48.27 25.89
C PRO A 294 -3.45 -47.32 25.63
N GLU A 295 -4.58 -47.53 26.31
CA GLU A 295 -5.82 -46.78 26.04
C GLU A 295 -5.67 -45.27 26.19
N ASN A 296 -4.78 -44.83 27.10
CA ASN A 296 -4.44 -43.42 27.32
C ASN A 296 -3.89 -42.73 26.06
N PHE A 297 -3.34 -43.48 25.09
CA PHE A 297 -2.79 -42.96 23.84
C PHE A 297 -3.86 -42.78 22.75
N ARG A 298 -5.06 -43.34 22.93
CA ARG A 298 -6.13 -43.26 21.92
C ARG A 298 -6.70 -41.85 21.77
N ASN A 299 -6.44 -40.96 22.72
CA ASN A 299 -6.81 -39.54 22.69
C ASN A 299 -5.61 -38.64 23.06
N ASN A 300 -5.32 -37.63 22.25
CA ASN A 300 -4.20 -36.70 22.50
C ASN A 300 -4.37 -35.90 23.79
N THR A 301 -5.60 -35.53 24.16
CA THR A 301 -5.86 -34.82 25.42
C THR A 301 -5.59 -35.72 26.62
N GLY A 302 -6.05 -36.97 26.58
CA GLY A 302 -5.85 -37.95 27.64
C GLY A 302 -4.39 -38.34 27.82
N LEU A 303 -3.64 -38.52 26.72
CA LEU A 303 -2.19 -38.79 26.80
C LEU A 303 -1.42 -37.65 27.45
N ARG A 304 -1.76 -36.40 27.08
CA ARG A 304 -1.14 -35.22 27.70
C ARG A 304 -1.42 -35.18 29.20
N GLU A 305 -2.67 -35.35 29.58
CA GLU A 305 -3.08 -35.36 30.99
C GLU A 305 -2.35 -36.45 31.78
N PHE A 306 -2.28 -37.67 31.24
CA PHE A 306 -1.54 -38.79 31.83
C PHE A 306 -0.04 -38.53 32.02
N LEU A 307 0.59 -37.76 31.12
CA LEU A 307 1.99 -37.34 31.28
C LEU A 307 2.15 -36.22 32.32
N LEU A 308 1.13 -35.37 32.49
CA LEU A 308 1.14 -34.24 33.41
C LEU A 308 0.78 -34.64 34.85
N THR A 309 -0.01 -35.71 35.04
CA THR A 309 -0.31 -36.27 36.38
C THR A 309 0.91 -36.93 37.02
N GLY A 310 1.96 -37.20 36.26
CA GLY A 310 3.16 -37.90 36.74
C GLY A 310 2.95 -39.40 36.97
N GLU A 311 1.80 -39.95 36.57
CA GLU A 311 1.47 -41.38 36.66
C GLU A 311 2.17 -42.23 35.60
N ALA A 312 2.68 -41.59 34.54
CA ALA A 312 3.39 -42.26 33.47
C ALA A 312 4.76 -42.78 33.95
N ASN A 313 5.10 -44.02 33.59
CA ASN A 313 6.45 -44.53 33.79
C ASN A 313 7.42 -44.01 32.72
N GLY A 314 8.73 -44.19 32.93
CA GLY A 314 9.75 -43.79 31.95
C GLY A 314 9.57 -44.44 30.58
N ILE A 315 9.21 -45.73 30.55
CA ILE A 315 8.98 -46.49 29.30
C ILE A 315 7.75 -45.94 28.55
N THR A 316 6.64 -45.68 29.24
CA THR A 316 5.43 -45.14 28.59
C THR A 316 5.69 -43.73 28.05
N SER A 317 6.48 -42.92 28.77
CA SER A 317 6.90 -41.59 28.32
C SER A 317 7.77 -41.67 27.07
N LEU A 318 8.70 -42.64 27.00
CA LEU A 318 9.54 -42.86 25.82
C LEU A 318 8.70 -43.32 24.61
N ILE A 319 7.76 -44.24 24.83
CA ILE A 319 6.83 -44.69 23.78
C ILE A 319 5.97 -43.53 23.29
N ALA A 320 5.45 -42.68 24.19
CA ALA A 320 4.69 -41.48 23.85
C ALA A 320 5.52 -40.51 23.01
N PHE A 321 6.77 -40.25 23.41
CA PHE A 321 7.68 -39.41 22.65
C PHE A 321 7.89 -39.98 21.24
N VAL A 322 8.34 -41.23 21.13
CA VAL A 322 8.71 -41.85 19.84
C VAL A 322 7.49 -41.99 18.92
N ALA A 323 6.39 -42.53 19.42
CA ALA A 323 5.19 -42.75 18.62
C ALA A 323 4.63 -41.43 18.08
N HIS A 324 4.42 -40.42 18.94
CA HIS A 324 3.87 -39.14 18.49
C HIS A 324 4.85 -38.36 17.62
N PHE A 325 6.16 -38.47 17.85
CA PHE A 325 7.17 -37.85 16.98
C PHE A 325 7.01 -38.33 15.53
N PHE A 326 6.99 -39.64 15.29
CA PHE A 326 6.90 -40.19 13.93
C PHE A 326 5.49 -40.10 13.34
N LEU A 327 4.44 -40.40 14.12
CA LEU A 327 3.07 -40.32 13.62
C LEU A 327 2.67 -38.90 13.21
N THR A 328 3.16 -37.88 13.94
CA THR A 328 2.90 -36.48 13.58
C THR A 328 3.63 -36.10 12.30
N ILE A 329 4.88 -36.56 12.08
CA ILE A 329 5.59 -36.35 10.82
C ILE A 329 4.81 -36.95 9.64
N ILE A 330 4.32 -38.19 9.79
CA ILE A 330 3.53 -38.87 8.76
C ILE A 330 2.22 -38.13 8.49
N SER A 331 1.50 -37.77 9.55
CA SER A 331 0.22 -37.05 9.45
C SER A 331 0.39 -35.68 8.79
N ALA A 332 1.40 -34.91 9.20
CA ALA A 332 1.68 -33.58 8.63
C ALA A 332 2.09 -33.67 7.15
N ALA A 333 2.93 -34.66 6.81
CA ALA A 333 3.41 -34.85 5.45
C ALA A 333 2.33 -35.32 4.47
N SER A 334 1.24 -35.91 4.96
CA SER A 334 0.09 -36.30 4.14
C SER A 334 -0.66 -35.10 3.53
N GLY A 335 -0.46 -33.90 4.08
CA GLY A 335 -1.21 -32.69 3.71
C GLY A 335 -2.55 -32.55 4.44
N ALA A 336 -2.86 -33.45 5.37
CA ALA A 336 -4.07 -33.41 6.16
C ALA A 336 -4.29 -32.06 6.87
N PRO A 337 -5.51 -31.53 6.89
CA PRO A 337 -5.85 -30.34 7.68
C PRO A 337 -5.66 -30.59 9.17
N GLY A 338 -4.75 -29.83 9.77
CA GLY A 338 -4.40 -29.99 11.17
C GLY A 338 -3.13 -29.22 11.53
N GLY A 339 -3.09 -28.72 12.76
CA GLY A 339 -2.00 -27.93 13.32
C GLY A 339 -0.99 -28.77 14.08
N LEU A 340 0.23 -28.23 14.23
CA LEU A 340 1.35 -28.92 14.86
C LEU A 340 1.55 -28.55 16.33
N PHE A 341 0.82 -27.54 16.79
CA PHE A 341 0.81 -27.07 18.18
C PHE A 341 0.56 -28.20 19.18
N ALA A 342 -0.63 -28.82 19.18
CA ALA A 342 -0.95 -29.83 20.19
C ALA A 342 0.01 -31.03 20.19
N PRO A 343 0.39 -31.61 19.03
CA PRO A 343 1.43 -32.64 19.00
C PRO A 343 2.78 -32.20 19.57
N SER A 344 3.26 -30.99 19.24
CA SER A 344 4.53 -30.47 19.77
C SER A 344 4.50 -30.31 21.29
N LEU A 345 3.35 -29.92 21.84
CA LEU A 345 3.16 -29.83 23.30
C LEU A 345 3.21 -31.22 23.94
N VAL A 346 2.55 -32.22 23.36
CA VAL A 346 2.56 -33.62 23.85
C VAL A 346 3.96 -34.23 23.79
N ILE A 347 4.66 -34.07 22.66
CA ILE A 347 6.04 -34.55 22.48
C ILE A 347 6.97 -33.85 23.49
N GLY A 348 6.80 -32.55 23.69
CA GLY A 348 7.53 -31.78 24.70
C GLY A 348 7.24 -32.25 26.12
N SER A 349 5.98 -32.55 26.46
CA SER A 349 5.62 -33.11 27.76
C SER A 349 6.25 -34.48 27.99
N ALA A 350 6.26 -35.36 26.99
CA ALA A 350 6.89 -36.66 27.10
C ALA A 350 8.42 -36.54 27.30
N LEU A 351 9.09 -35.66 26.55
CA LEU A 351 10.52 -35.40 26.70
C LEU A 351 10.84 -34.80 28.08
N GLY A 352 10.07 -33.81 28.50
CA GLY A 352 10.18 -33.20 29.82
C GLY A 352 10.01 -34.22 30.93
N HIS A 353 8.97 -35.04 30.85
CA HIS A 353 8.71 -36.10 31.83
C HIS A 353 9.88 -37.09 31.93
N LEU A 354 10.49 -37.49 30.82
CA LEU A 354 11.69 -38.35 30.80
C LEU A 354 12.87 -37.70 31.53
N VAL A 355 13.16 -36.43 31.25
CA VAL A 355 14.24 -35.71 31.96
C VAL A 355 13.92 -35.55 33.44
N GLY A 356 12.66 -35.30 33.78
CA GLY A 356 12.17 -35.20 35.15
C GLY A 356 12.34 -36.49 35.94
N ILE A 357 12.07 -37.66 35.35
CA ILE A 357 12.33 -38.96 35.99
C ILE A 357 13.84 -39.15 36.24
N VAL A 358 14.68 -38.83 35.25
CA VAL A 358 16.14 -38.94 35.39
C VAL A 358 16.65 -38.04 36.51
N GLN A 359 16.12 -36.82 36.60
CA GLN A 359 16.48 -35.86 37.62
C GLN A 359 16.00 -36.30 39.02
N ALA A 360 14.77 -36.77 39.14
CA ALA A 360 14.21 -37.29 40.38
C ALA A 360 15.03 -38.49 40.91
N ASN A 361 15.47 -39.38 40.03
CA ASN A 361 16.33 -40.52 40.39
C ASN A 361 17.75 -40.10 40.78
N SER A 362 18.25 -38.98 40.26
CA SER A 362 19.64 -38.54 40.49
C SER A 362 19.80 -37.66 41.73
N LEU A 363 18.88 -36.72 41.95
CA LEU A 363 18.98 -35.73 43.03
C LEU A 363 17.97 -35.95 44.17
N GLY A 364 16.98 -36.84 43.99
CA GLY A 364 15.93 -37.10 44.99
C GLY A 364 15.01 -35.90 45.26
N VAL A 365 15.08 -34.86 44.43
CA VAL A 365 14.27 -33.63 44.49
C VAL A 365 13.64 -33.39 43.13
N GLY A 366 12.59 -32.57 43.04
CA GLY A 366 11.94 -32.23 41.77
C GLY A 366 10.79 -33.17 41.38
N LEU A 367 9.80 -32.61 40.69
CA LEU A 367 8.58 -33.30 40.28
C LEU A 367 8.58 -33.50 38.76
N PRO A 368 8.48 -34.75 38.24
CA PRO A 368 8.46 -35.00 36.79
C PRO A 368 7.38 -34.21 36.03
N ALA A 369 6.25 -33.92 36.67
CA ALA A 369 5.19 -33.06 36.15
C ALA A 369 5.68 -31.63 35.82
N THR A 370 6.51 -31.02 36.67
CA THR A 370 7.10 -29.70 36.42
C THR A 370 7.97 -29.70 35.16
N TYR A 371 8.78 -30.75 34.98
CA TYR A 371 9.60 -30.91 33.78
C TYR A 371 8.75 -31.19 32.54
N ALA A 372 7.65 -31.94 32.65
CA ALA A 372 6.72 -32.16 31.55
C ALA A 372 6.08 -30.83 31.08
N LEU A 373 5.73 -29.93 32.00
CA LEU A 373 5.24 -28.59 31.68
C LEU A 373 6.34 -27.72 31.06
N ALA A 374 7.57 -27.75 31.59
CA ALA A 374 8.71 -27.02 31.01
C ALA A 374 9.05 -27.53 29.61
N GLY A 375 9.05 -28.85 29.40
CA GLY A 375 9.33 -29.50 28.13
C GLY A 375 8.28 -29.21 27.06
N MET A 376 7.01 -29.08 27.46
CA MET A 376 5.93 -28.63 26.59
C MET A 376 6.25 -27.28 25.94
N GLY A 377 6.65 -26.28 26.74
CA GLY A 377 7.05 -24.96 26.24
C GLY A 377 8.34 -25.02 25.41
N ALA A 378 9.34 -25.75 25.89
CA ALA A 378 10.65 -25.84 25.24
C ALA A 378 10.60 -26.46 23.84
N PHE A 379 9.89 -27.59 23.68
CA PHE A 379 9.77 -28.26 22.39
C PHE A 379 8.91 -27.46 21.42
N PHE A 380 7.81 -26.86 21.90
CA PHE A 380 7.01 -25.95 21.08
C PHE A 380 7.86 -24.75 20.61
N CYS A 381 8.64 -24.14 21.50
CA CYS A 381 9.54 -23.04 21.17
C CYS A 381 10.60 -23.43 20.12
N ALA A 382 11.19 -24.62 20.24
CA ALA A 382 12.16 -25.11 19.26
C ALA A 382 11.57 -25.24 17.84
N VAL A 383 10.29 -25.61 17.74
CA VAL A 383 9.58 -25.78 16.46
C VAL A 383 9.04 -24.45 15.91
N SER A 384 8.45 -23.62 16.78
CA SER A 384 7.75 -22.39 16.39
C SER A 384 8.61 -21.15 16.37
N ARG A 385 9.78 -21.15 17.03
CA ARG A 385 10.64 -19.96 17.22
C ARG A 385 10.02 -18.82 18.01
N ALA A 386 9.01 -19.12 18.83
CA ALA A 386 8.27 -18.13 19.61
C ALA A 386 8.47 -18.36 21.14
N PRO A 387 9.63 -18.01 21.72
CA PRO A 387 9.91 -18.24 23.14
C PRO A 387 8.94 -17.53 24.09
N ILE A 388 8.54 -16.28 23.81
CA ILE A 388 7.65 -15.54 24.71
C ILE A 388 6.25 -16.18 24.66
N THR A 389 5.75 -16.45 23.46
CA THR A 389 4.49 -17.14 23.25
C THR A 389 4.47 -18.50 23.91
N ALA A 390 5.55 -19.29 23.80
CA ALA A 390 5.65 -20.61 24.42
C ALA A 390 5.48 -20.54 25.95
N VAL A 391 6.21 -19.63 26.61
CA VAL A 391 6.13 -19.43 28.07
C VAL A 391 4.71 -19.02 28.46
N VAL A 392 4.11 -18.07 27.75
CA VAL A 392 2.79 -17.54 28.08
C VAL A 392 1.67 -18.56 27.81
N ILE A 393 1.75 -19.38 26.76
CA ILE A 393 0.78 -20.49 26.53
C ILE A 393 0.77 -21.42 27.74
N VAL A 394 1.94 -21.90 28.18
CA VAL A 394 1.99 -22.85 29.29
C VAL A 394 1.54 -22.17 30.58
N PHE A 395 1.98 -20.95 30.84
CA PHE A 395 1.60 -20.16 32.01
C PHE A 395 0.09 -19.88 32.06
N GLU A 396 -0.57 -19.49 30.97
CA GLU A 396 -2.02 -19.22 30.97
C GLU A 396 -2.85 -20.48 31.18
N ILE A 397 -2.38 -21.63 30.67
CA ILE A 397 -3.08 -22.91 30.85
C ILE A 397 -2.92 -23.44 32.28
N THR A 398 -1.76 -23.23 32.92
CA THR A 398 -1.48 -23.71 34.29
C THR A 398 -1.89 -22.72 35.38
N ALA A 399 -1.87 -21.42 35.07
CA ALA A 399 -2.04 -20.31 36.00
C ALA A 399 -1.05 -20.32 37.19
N ASP A 400 0.15 -20.89 37.01
CA ASP A 400 1.16 -21.00 38.05
C ASP A 400 2.44 -20.23 37.70
N PHE A 401 2.73 -19.20 38.49
CA PHE A 401 3.91 -18.36 38.34
C PHE A 401 5.23 -19.09 38.64
N LYS A 402 5.22 -20.16 39.43
CA LYS A 402 6.45 -20.93 39.75
C LYS A 402 7.06 -21.59 38.52
N LEU A 403 6.24 -21.87 37.50
CA LEU A 403 6.68 -22.49 36.24
C LEU A 403 7.37 -21.51 35.28
N VAL A 404 7.17 -20.21 35.46
CA VAL A 404 7.66 -19.19 34.50
C VAL A 404 9.19 -19.24 34.38
N LEU A 405 9.92 -19.36 35.49
CA LEU A 405 11.38 -19.44 35.48
C LEU A 405 11.91 -20.71 34.75
N PRO A 406 11.48 -21.95 35.11
CA PRO A 406 11.81 -23.15 34.33
C PRO A 406 11.51 -23.02 32.84
N LEU A 407 10.32 -22.49 32.50
CA LEU A 407 9.89 -22.32 31.11
C LEU A 407 10.78 -21.35 30.35
N MET A 408 11.16 -20.23 30.96
CA MET A 408 12.07 -19.26 30.35
C MET A 408 13.43 -19.88 30.05
N ILE A 409 14.04 -20.57 31.02
CA ILE A 409 15.35 -21.21 30.84
C ILE A 409 15.27 -22.25 29.70
N CYS A 410 14.31 -23.18 29.76
CA CYS A 410 14.22 -24.24 28.78
C CYS A 410 13.88 -23.72 27.39
N SER A 411 12.93 -22.78 27.27
CA SER A 411 12.48 -22.24 25.97
C SER A 411 13.56 -21.40 25.30
N VAL A 412 14.27 -20.54 26.04
CA VAL A 412 15.36 -19.74 25.47
C VAL A 412 16.52 -20.63 25.04
N VAL A 413 16.91 -21.62 25.85
CA VAL A 413 17.97 -22.57 25.46
C VAL A 413 17.54 -23.39 24.24
N ALA A 414 16.31 -23.90 24.22
CA ALA A 414 15.77 -24.64 23.09
C ALA A 414 15.73 -23.81 21.80
N TYR A 415 15.33 -22.54 21.89
CA TYR A 415 15.38 -21.58 20.80
C TYR A 415 16.80 -21.42 20.25
N LEU A 416 17.77 -21.09 21.11
CA LEU A 416 19.16 -20.85 20.72
C LEU A 416 19.79 -22.08 20.05
N VAL A 417 19.58 -23.26 20.64
CA VAL A 417 20.10 -24.52 20.10
C VAL A 417 19.47 -24.83 18.76
N ALA A 418 18.14 -24.78 18.67
CA ALA A 418 17.46 -25.09 17.43
C ALA A 418 17.82 -24.08 16.33
N GLU A 419 18.01 -22.78 16.64
CA GLU A 419 18.28 -21.73 15.64
C GLU A 419 19.67 -21.93 15.01
N LYS A 420 20.61 -22.45 15.81
CA LYS A 420 21.94 -22.83 15.34
C LYS A 420 21.93 -24.07 14.42
N VAL A 421 20.98 -24.99 14.63
CA VAL A 421 20.86 -26.24 13.84
C VAL A 421 20.05 -26.05 12.56
N ASP A 422 19.01 -25.23 12.61
CA ASP A 422 18.13 -24.93 11.49
C ASP A 422 17.51 -23.54 11.68
N SER A 423 17.91 -22.58 10.85
CA SER A 423 17.48 -21.18 10.97
C SER A 423 16.00 -21.00 10.58
N GLY A 424 15.25 -20.27 11.39
CA GLY A 424 13.85 -19.93 11.10
C GLY A 424 12.83 -20.92 11.67
N SER A 425 11.54 -20.54 11.59
CA SER A 425 10.46 -21.36 12.14
C SER A 425 10.05 -22.47 11.20
N LEU A 426 9.42 -23.52 11.73
CA LEU A 426 8.81 -24.54 10.89
C LEU A 426 7.79 -23.93 9.91
N TYR A 427 7.09 -22.86 10.31
CA TYR A 427 6.15 -22.17 9.44
C TYR A 427 6.84 -21.44 8.30
N ASP A 428 8.02 -20.84 8.54
CA ASP A 428 8.87 -20.28 7.48
C ASP A 428 9.32 -21.36 6.49
N ARG A 429 9.80 -22.50 6.99
CA ARG A 429 10.21 -23.64 6.16
C ARG A 429 9.05 -24.20 5.31
N LEU A 430 7.84 -24.25 5.88
CA LEU A 430 6.64 -24.68 5.15
C LEU A 430 6.24 -23.68 4.05
N LEU A 431 6.50 -22.38 4.24
CA LEU A 431 6.30 -21.37 3.20
C LEU A 431 7.34 -21.49 2.08
N GLU A 432 8.62 -21.59 2.44
CA GLU A 432 9.72 -21.79 1.50
C GLU A 432 9.49 -23.05 0.64
N PHE A 433 9.04 -24.15 1.27
CA PHE A 433 8.70 -25.39 0.58
C PHE A 433 7.55 -25.24 -0.43
N ASN A 434 6.63 -24.30 -0.18
CA ASN A 434 5.55 -23.96 -1.11
C ASN A 434 5.94 -22.87 -2.12
N GLY A 435 7.22 -22.47 -2.17
CA GLY A 435 7.72 -21.45 -3.09
C GLY A 435 7.36 -20.01 -2.68
N ILE A 436 6.86 -19.82 -1.46
CA ILE A 436 6.50 -18.49 -0.93
C ILE A 436 7.67 -17.99 -0.10
N GLN A 437 8.41 -17.01 -0.62
CA GLN A 437 9.46 -16.33 0.12
C GLN A 437 8.92 -15.03 0.67
N LEU A 438 8.70 -14.98 1.98
CA LEU A 438 8.44 -13.73 2.67
C LEU A 438 9.78 -13.02 2.86
N THR A 439 10.01 -11.96 2.08
CA THR A 439 11.13 -11.06 2.33
C THR A 439 10.94 -10.52 3.75
N LYS A 440 11.72 -11.00 4.72
CA LYS A 440 11.75 -10.39 6.06
C LYS A 440 12.11 -8.93 5.82
N ALA A 441 11.12 -8.04 5.95
CA ALA A 441 11.38 -6.62 5.94
C ALA A 441 12.37 -6.39 7.07
N LYS A 442 13.63 -6.12 6.73
CA LYS A 442 14.59 -5.63 7.71
C LYS A 442 13.91 -4.44 8.39
N PRO A 443 13.96 -4.34 9.73
CA PRO A 443 13.37 -3.19 10.41
C PRO A 443 13.87 -1.91 9.73
N ALA A 444 12.96 -0.97 9.46
CA ALA A 444 13.21 0.27 8.71
C ALA A 444 14.36 1.15 9.26
N THR A 445 14.92 0.77 10.41
CA THR A 445 16.14 1.34 10.97
C THR A 445 17.42 0.92 10.24
N ASP A 446 17.41 -0.19 9.49
CA ASP A 446 18.59 -0.72 8.78
C ASP A 446 18.70 -0.22 7.34
N THR A 447 17.60 0.24 6.73
CA THR A 447 17.55 0.65 5.29
C THR A 447 18.30 1.95 5.00
N LEU A 448 18.35 2.87 5.96
CA LEU A 448 19.08 4.14 5.87
C LEU A 448 20.56 4.01 6.26
N SER A 449 20.92 2.93 6.97
CA SER A 449 22.29 2.69 7.44
C SER A 449 23.21 2.23 6.30
N ASP A 450 22.65 1.62 5.26
CA ASP A 450 23.37 1.15 4.07
C ASP A 450 23.62 2.25 3.02
N LEU A 451 23.01 3.43 3.17
CA LEU A 451 23.16 4.56 2.24
C LEU A 451 24.02 5.67 2.86
N ILE A 452 24.87 6.28 2.04
CA ILE A 452 25.71 7.42 2.46
C ILE A 452 25.20 8.74 1.85
N ALA A 453 25.59 9.85 2.46
CA ALA A 453 25.23 11.19 2.03
C ALA A 453 25.57 11.44 0.55
N ALA A 454 26.69 10.91 0.05
CA ALA A 454 27.11 11.04 -1.34
C ALA A 454 26.11 10.48 -2.36
N ASN A 455 25.30 9.49 -1.98
CA ASN A 455 24.32 8.85 -2.86
C ASN A 455 23.04 9.70 -3.02
N VAL A 456 22.79 10.63 -2.09
CA VAL A 456 21.51 11.37 -2.01
C VAL A 456 21.69 12.88 -2.12
N MET A 457 22.86 13.42 -1.73
CA MET A 457 23.12 14.85 -1.72
C MET A 457 22.98 15.50 -3.10
N GLN A 458 22.56 16.76 -3.10
CA GLN A 458 22.57 17.61 -4.28
C GLN A 458 23.98 18.20 -4.46
N ARG A 459 24.64 17.89 -5.59
CA ARG A 459 26.02 18.32 -5.87
C ARG A 459 26.13 19.75 -6.38
N ARG A 460 25.13 20.24 -7.11
CA ARG A 460 25.07 21.63 -7.59
C ARG A 460 24.42 22.46 -6.50
N VAL A 461 25.26 23.12 -5.70
CA VAL A 461 24.82 23.96 -4.58
C VAL A 461 25.04 25.42 -4.95
N GLU A 462 23.97 26.22 -4.90
CA GLU A 462 24.12 27.67 -4.96
C GLU A 462 24.75 28.17 -3.65
N THR A 463 25.80 28.98 -3.76
CA THR A 463 26.58 29.46 -2.62
C THR A 463 26.76 30.97 -2.68
N LEU A 464 26.89 31.60 -1.53
CA LEU A 464 27.18 33.02 -1.40
C LEU A 464 28.63 33.25 -0.94
N SER A 465 29.24 34.35 -1.38
CA SER A 465 30.55 34.75 -0.86
C SER A 465 30.39 35.46 0.49
N SER A 466 31.32 35.22 1.40
CA SER A 466 31.39 35.91 2.70
C SER A 466 31.60 37.42 2.60
N LEU A 467 32.08 37.89 1.44
CA LEU A 467 32.35 39.30 1.13
C LEU A 467 31.15 40.01 0.49
N LEU A 468 30.03 39.32 0.24
CA LEU A 468 28.82 39.97 -0.23
C LEU A 468 28.29 40.94 0.82
N THR A 469 27.77 42.07 0.37
CA THR A 469 27.07 43.02 1.24
C THR A 469 25.66 42.52 1.61
N PHE A 470 25.08 43.10 2.66
CA PHE A 470 23.73 42.79 3.11
C PHE A 470 22.69 42.99 1.99
N ASP A 471 22.80 44.07 1.21
CA ASP A 471 21.88 44.37 0.11
C ASP A 471 21.99 43.34 -1.03
N GLU A 472 23.22 42.94 -1.38
CA GLU A 472 23.45 41.89 -2.39
C GLU A 472 22.96 40.53 -1.92
N ALA A 473 23.10 40.22 -0.62
CA ALA A 473 22.54 39.01 -0.04
C ALA A 473 21.01 39.00 -0.13
N ILE A 474 20.33 40.10 0.20
CA ILE A 474 18.86 40.22 0.02
C ILE A 474 18.48 40.01 -1.46
N GLN A 475 19.24 40.60 -2.39
CA GLN A 475 18.99 40.44 -3.82
C GLN A 475 19.21 38.99 -4.29
N ALA A 476 20.19 38.28 -3.75
CA ALA A 476 20.40 36.87 -4.04
C ALA A 476 19.23 36.00 -3.53
N PHE A 477 18.69 36.29 -2.35
CA PHE A 477 17.51 35.60 -1.81
C PHE A 477 16.25 35.89 -2.62
N SER A 478 16.06 37.10 -3.16
CA SER A 478 14.88 37.44 -3.97
C SER A 478 14.88 36.80 -5.37
N ARG A 479 16.07 36.53 -5.92
CA ARG A 479 16.23 35.84 -7.22
C ARG A 479 16.14 34.31 -7.12
N SER A 480 16.31 33.75 -5.93
CA SER A 480 16.30 32.31 -5.69
C SER A 480 15.01 31.84 -5.02
N HIS A 481 14.73 30.54 -5.11
CA HIS A 481 13.65 29.90 -4.34
C HIS A 481 14.18 29.28 -3.03
N HIS A 482 15.45 29.52 -2.69
CA HIS A 482 16.11 28.90 -1.55
C HIS A 482 15.92 29.73 -0.28
N ARG A 483 15.55 29.07 0.82
CA ARG A 483 15.38 29.73 2.13
C ARG A 483 16.69 29.91 2.91
N GLY A 484 17.83 29.63 2.29
CA GLY A 484 19.14 29.71 2.91
C GLY A 484 20.25 29.09 2.06
N PHE A 485 21.45 29.66 2.18
CA PHE A 485 22.61 29.39 1.34
C PHE A 485 23.85 29.08 2.19
N PRO A 486 24.66 28.10 1.79
CA PRO A 486 26.03 27.97 2.29
C PRO A 486 26.87 29.18 1.86
N VAL A 487 27.66 29.70 2.79
CA VAL A 487 28.61 30.79 2.56
C VAL A 487 30.00 30.19 2.39
N VAL A 488 30.67 30.53 1.29
CA VAL A 488 31.96 29.94 0.91
C VAL A 488 33.03 30.99 0.64
N GLU A 489 34.28 30.65 0.96
CA GLU A 489 35.50 31.38 0.57
C GLU A 489 36.43 30.41 -0.16
N GLY A 490 36.75 30.68 -1.42
CA GLY A 490 37.60 29.80 -2.22
C GLY A 490 37.09 28.34 -2.28
N GLY A 491 35.77 28.14 -2.30
CA GLY A 491 35.11 26.83 -2.28
C GLY A 491 35.10 26.11 -0.93
N LYS A 492 35.64 26.73 0.13
CA LYS A 492 35.59 26.22 1.50
C LYS A 492 34.37 26.76 2.21
N LEU A 493 33.65 25.90 2.94
CA LEU A 493 32.49 26.27 3.73
C LEU A 493 32.92 27.07 4.97
N VAL A 494 32.48 28.33 5.06
CA VAL A 494 32.81 29.24 6.18
C VAL A 494 31.58 29.62 7.01
N GLY A 495 30.38 29.53 6.45
CA GLY A 495 29.15 29.91 7.13
C GLY A 495 27.90 29.36 6.44
N ILE A 496 26.73 29.64 7.04
CA ILE A 496 25.43 29.50 6.38
C ILE A 496 24.58 30.72 6.70
N VAL A 497 23.78 31.17 5.76
CA VAL A 497 22.81 32.26 5.96
C VAL A 497 21.42 31.78 5.59
N SER A 498 20.43 32.05 6.43
CA SER A 498 19.02 31.75 6.20
C SER A 498 18.18 33.02 6.07
N GLN A 499 16.93 32.89 5.59
CA GLN A 499 15.97 34.01 5.61
C GLN A 499 15.73 34.52 7.05
N THR A 500 15.78 33.63 8.04
CA THR A 500 15.65 34.00 9.45
C THR A 500 16.83 34.84 9.93
N ASP A 501 18.04 34.50 9.48
CA ASP A 501 19.25 35.28 9.80
C ASP A 501 19.20 36.68 9.17
N LEU A 502 18.74 36.79 7.93
CA LEU A 502 18.50 38.09 7.28
C LEU A 502 17.44 38.92 7.99
N ALA A 503 16.32 38.30 8.39
CA ALA A 503 15.28 38.99 9.15
C ALA A 503 15.78 39.47 10.52
N ASN A 504 16.62 38.68 11.18
CA ASN A 504 17.25 39.05 12.44
C ASN A 504 18.31 40.15 12.28
N ALA A 505 19.10 40.11 11.20
CA ALA A 505 20.05 41.16 10.87
C ALA A 505 19.33 42.49 10.57
N THR A 506 18.18 42.44 9.89
CA THR A 506 17.33 43.64 9.68
C THR A 506 16.87 44.24 11.01
N LYS A 507 16.42 43.40 11.96
CA LYS A 507 16.00 43.86 13.31
C LYS A 507 17.14 44.44 14.15
N ARG A 508 18.38 44.05 13.87
CA ARG A 508 19.58 44.53 14.56
C ARG A 508 20.19 45.79 13.91
N ASN A 509 19.53 46.41 12.94
CA ASN A 509 19.96 47.62 12.24
C ASN A 509 21.37 47.51 11.61
N PHE A 510 21.70 46.36 11.02
CA PHE A 510 22.91 46.27 10.20
C PHE A 510 22.79 47.20 8.98
N SER A 511 23.90 47.87 8.63
CA SER A 511 23.95 48.77 7.47
C SER A 511 23.89 47.94 6.17
N GLY A 512 23.33 48.50 5.09
CA GLY A 512 23.30 47.82 3.77
C GLY A 512 24.69 47.41 3.26
N LYS A 513 25.75 48.07 3.75
CA LYS A 513 27.17 47.78 3.45
C LYS A 513 27.83 46.73 4.36
N SER A 514 27.15 46.28 5.42
CA SER A 514 27.69 45.24 6.31
C SER A 514 27.91 43.95 5.53
N LEU A 515 29.05 43.31 5.76
CA LEU A 515 29.43 42.10 5.02
C LEU A 515 28.71 40.87 5.56
N LEU A 516 28.43 39.91 4.68
CA LEU A 516 27.72 38.66 5.00
C LEU A 516 28.40 37.90 6.15
N LYS A 517 29.73 37.94 6.23
CA LYS A 517 30.49 37.32 7.33
C LYS A 517 30.17 37.87 8.73
N GLU A 518 29.62 39.07 8.84
CA GLU A 518 29.31 39.73 10.12
C GLU A 518 28.00 39.23 10.74
N PHE A 519 27.10 38.64 9.92
CA PHE A 519 25.77 38.22 10.38
C PHE A 519 25.35 36.81 9.93
N MET A 520 26.17 36.11 9.12
CA MET A 520 25.97 34.68 8.85
C MET A 520 26.13 33.84 10.12
N THR A 521 25.58 32.63 10.13
CA THR A 521 25.91 31.64 11.16
C THR A 521 27.28 31.03 10.85
N PRO A 522 28.32 31.29 11.66
CA PRO A 522 29.65 30.73 11.44
C PRO A 522 29.70 29.25 11.80
N GLN A 523 30.60 28.50 11.17
CA GLN A 523 30.82 27.06 11.45
C GLN A 523 29.53 26.22 11.43
N PRO A 524 28.81 26.18 10.29
CA PRO A 524 27.57 25.43 10.20
C PRO A 524 27.81 23.94 10.43
N ILE A 525 26.83 23.29 11.05
CA ILE A 525 26.82 21.84 11.21
C ILE A 525 26.79 21.22 9.82
N ALA A 526 27.76 20.36 9.52
CA ALA A 526 27.92 19.69 8.24
C ALA A 526 28.13 18.19 8.44
N VAL A 527 28.02 17.44 7.35
CA VAL A 527 28.26 15.99 7.30
C VAL A 527 29.30 15.68 6.23
N LYS A 528 29.99 14.54 6.35
CA LYS A 528 30.89 14.05 5.32
C LYS A 528 30.09 13.34 4.23
N ALA A 529 30.64 13.32 3.01
CA ALA A 529 30.05 12.56 1.90
C ALA A 529 29.91 11.05 2.23
N THR A 530 30.75 10.52 3.12
CA THR A 530 30.77 9.12 3.57
C THR A 530 29.86 8.83 4.77
N ASP A 531 29.25 9.84 5.38
CA ASP A 531 28.37 9.62 6.54
C ASP A 531 27.07 8.94 6.09
N THR A 532 26.52 8.04 6.91
CA THR A 532 25.29 7.30 6.59
C THR A 532 24.06 8.20 6.65
N LEU A 533 23.00 7.88 5.92
CA LEU A 533 21.76 8.67 5.96
C LEU A 533 21.10 8.64 7.33
N SER A 534 21.23 7.55 8.08
CA SER A 534 20.82 7.47 9.49
C SER A 534 21.48 8.56 10.33
N GLU A 535 22.79 8.75 10.19
CA GLU A 535 23.55 9.80 10.87
C GLU A 535 23.13 11.21 10.40
N VAL A 536 22.91 11.38 9.09
CA VAL A 536 22.41 12.65 8.52
C VAL A 536 21.03 13.01 9.11
N LEU A 537 20.10 12.04 9.15
CA LEU A 537 18.76 12.22 9.72
C LEU A 537 18.82 12.52 11.22
N TYR A 538 19.67 11.81 11.95
CA TYR A 538 19.90 12.05 13.37
C TYR A 538 20.34 13.50 13.60
N ARG A 539 21.31 14.01 12.84
CA ARG A 539 21.75 15.42 12.95
C ARG A 539 20.66 16.41 12.56
N LEU A 540 19.93 16.16 11.47
CA LEU A 540 18.80 17.02 11.07
C LEU A 540 17.74 17.11 12.18
N ASN A 541 17.49 16.02 12.91
CA ASN A 541 16.48 15.99 13.96
C ASN A 541 16.99 16.56 15.29
N ASN A 542 18.17 16.12 15.73
CA ASN A 542 18.78 16.54 17.00
C ASN A 542 19.06 18.04 17.05
N TYR A 543 19.50 18.62 15.93
CA TYR A 543 19.75 20.06 15.84
C TYR A 543 18.56 20.86 15.30
N ASN A 544 17.42 20.21 15.04
CA ASN A 544 16.19 20.81 14.49
C ASN A 544 16.41 21.69 13.25
N ILE A 545 17.23 21.20 12.32
CA ILE A 545 17.61 21.89 11.08
C ILE A 545 17.05 21.18 9.86
N SER A 546 16.76 21.94 8.79
CA SER A 546 16.09 21.43 7.59
C SER A 546 17.04 20.91 6.50
N ARG A 547 18.33 21.28 6.57
CA ARG A 547 19.35 20.99 5.58
C ARG A 547 20.74 20.93 6.21
N LEU A 548 21.62 20.14 5.62
CA LEU A 548 23.01 20.00 6.02
C LEU A 548 23.92 20.18 4.79
N PRO A 549 24.90 21.09 4.85
CA PRO A 549 26.02 21.07 3.93
C PRO A 549 26.77 19.74 4.02
N VAL A 550 27.15 19.19 2.88
CA VAL A 550 28.00 18.01 2.76
C VAL A 550 29.39 18.46 2.36
N VAL A 551 30.40 18.07 3.14
CA VAL A 551 31.78 18.51 2.97
C VAL A 551 32.76 17.36 2.81
N GLU A 552 33.83 17.60 2.05
CA GLU A 552 35.04 16.79 2.05
C GLU A 552 36.16 17.65 2.65
N GLY A 553 36.58 17.34 3.88
CA GLY A 553 37.44 18.21 4.67
C GLY A 553 36.74 19.53 5.01
N ARG A 554 37.13 20.63 4.34
CA ARG A 554 36.46 21.95 4.43
C ARG A 554 35.78 22.38 3.14
N ARG A 555 35.90 21.59 2.06
CA ARG A 555 35.32 21.93 0.76
C ARG A 555 33.86 21.54 0.73
N LEU A 556 33.00 22.44 0.28
CA LEU A 556 31.58 22.11 0.06
C LEU A 556 31.46 21.22 -1.19
N VAL A 557 30.87 20.04 -1.03
CA VAL A 557 30.68 19.08 -2.14
C VAL A 557 29.20 18.76 -2.42
N GLY A 558 28.30 19.14 -1.51
CA GLY A 558 26.88 19.02 -1.72
C GLY A 558 26.05 19.63 -0.60
N ILE A 559 24.73 19.50 -0.72
CA ILE A 559 23.78 19.79 0.36
C ILE A 559 22.74 18.67 0.39
N ILE A 560 22.33 18.26 1.59
CA ILE A 560 21.31 17.23 1.77
C ILE A 560 20.17 17.76 2.65
N THR A 561 18.94 17.50 2.23
CA THR A 561 17.73 17.95 2.95
C THR A 561 16.92 16.77 3.45
N ARG A 562 16.04 17.02 4.43
CA ARG A 562 15.09 15.99 4.92
C ARG A 562 14.21 15.45 3.80
N SER A 563 13.82 16.30 2.84
CA SER A 563 13.02 15.91 1.69
C SER A 563 13.75 14.97 0.73
N ASP A 564 15.07 15.14 0.56
CA ASP A 564 15.87 14.23 -0.28
C ASP A 564 15.93 12.82 0.32
N ILE A 565 16.04 12.71 1.65
CA ILE A 565 16.06 11.43 2.35
C ILE A 565 14.68 10.75 2.29
N ILE A 566 13.60 11.50 2.54
CA ILE A 566 12.22 10.98 2.47
C ILE A 566 11.91 10.46 1.05
N ARG A 567 12.37 11.16 0.01
CA ARG A 567 12.17 10.74 -1.38
C ARG A 567 12.81 9.37 -1.64
N VAL A 568 14.08 9.20 -1.25
CA VAL A 568 14.82 7.95 -1.46
C VAL A 568 14.19 6.79 -0.68
N GLU A 569 13.71 7.03 0.54
CA GLU A 569 13.01 6.00 1.32
C GLU A 569 11.66 5.62 0.67
N SER A 570 10.91 6.61 0.18
CA SER A 570 9.65 6.38 -0.53
C SER A 570 9.82 5.58 -1.82
N ASP A 571 10.87 5.87 -2.59
CA ASP A 571 11.19 5.18 -3.84
C ASP A 571 11.53 3.71 -3.57
N ARG A 572 12.28 3.43 -2.49
CA ARG A 572 12.62 2.05 -2.07
C ARG A 572 11.41 1.26 -1.56
N LEU A 573 10.54 1.88 -0.75
CA LEU A 573 9.31 1.25 -0.25
C LEU A 573 8.35 0.87 -1.38
N SER A 574 8.44 1.55 -2.52
CA SER A 574 7.61 1.29 -3.71
C SER A 574 8.15 0.17 -4.61
N GLY A 575 9.29 -0.44 -4.27
CA GLY A 575 9.91 -1.52 -5.06
C GLY A 575 10.62 -1.07 -6.34
N GLU A 576 10.69 0.24 -6.59
CA GLU A 576 11.50 0.79 -7.68
C GLU A 576 12.98 0.74 -7.27
N THR A 577 13.68 -0.30 -7.71
CA THR A 577 15.10 -0.50 -7.41
C THR A 577 15.90 0.60 -8.11
N THR A 578 16.15 1.71 -7.41
CA THR A 578 16.98 2.83 -7.87
C THR A 578 18.45 2.54 -7.57
N GLN A 579 19.08 1.74 -8.44
CA GLN A 579 20.51 1.85 -8.67
C GLN A 579 20.73 2.56 -10.01
N GLY A 580 21.02 3.85 -9.95
CA GLY A 580 21.43 4.62 -11.12
C GLY A 580 21.56 6.12 -10.82
N PRO A 581 22.49 6.84 -11.49
CA PRO A 581 22.61 8.29 -11.35
C PRO A 581 21.32 9.00 -11.80
N HIS A 582 21.19 10.27 -11.41
CA HIS A 582 20.07 11.13 -11.78
C HIS A 582 19.66 10.94 -13.24
N PRO A 583 18.36 10.90 -13.56
CA PRO A 583 17.93 10.91 -14.96
C PRO A 583 18.54 12.15 -15.63
N GLU A 584 19.25 11.93 -16.74
CA GLU A 584 19.79 13.03 -17.54
C GLU A 584 18.67 14.00 -17.94
N PRO A 585 18.98 15.31 -18.04
CA PRO A 585 17.98 16.30 -18.44
C PRO A 585 17.43 15.95 -19.82
N SER A 586 16.19 16.38 -20.09
CA SER A 586 15.55 16.11 -21.36
C SER A 586 16.25 16.84 -22.51
N TYR A 587 16.40 16.15 -23.64
CA TYR A 587 17.08 16.63 -24.82
C TYR A 587 16.09 17.11 -25.89
N VAL A 588 16.35 18.27 -26.50
CA VAL A 588 15.47 18.85 -27.53
C VAL A 588 15.91 18.37 -28.90
N VAL A 589 15.05 17.61 -29.58
CA VAL A 589 15.37 17.01 -30.91
C VAL A 589 14.75 17.79 -32.06
N TYR A 590 13.73 18.61 -31.77
CA TYR A 590 13.05 19.44 -32.75
C TYR A 590 12.48 20.66 -32.05
N GLN A 591 12.63 21.84 -32.66
CA GLN A 591 12.03 23.07 -32.19
C GLN A 591 11.80 24.03 -33.37
N THR A 592 10.63 24.67 -33.43
CA THR A 592 10.36 25.77 -34.36
C THR A 592 10.60 27.13 -33.70
N ARG A 593 10.85 28.15 -34.52
CA ARG A 593 11.01 29.54 -34.07
C ARG A 593 9.93 30.40 -34.72
N ALA A 594 9.07 31.00 -33.90
CA ALA A 594 8.14 32.06 -34.30
C ALA A 594 8.57 33.42 -33.70
N PRO A 595 8.09 34.57 -34.21
CA PRO A 595 8.38 35.88 -33.64
C PRO A 595 7.91 35.98 -32.18
N GLN A 596 8.71 36.60 -31.32
CA GLN A 596 8.36 36.84 -29.91
C GLN A 596 7.58 38.15 -29.79
N VAL A 597 6.25 38.09 -29.80
CA VAL A 597 5.34 39.26 -29.86
C VAL A 597 4.35 39.29 -28.70
N GLY A 598 4.26 38.22 -27.90
CA GLY A 598 3.31 38.13 -26.79
C GLY A 598 3.84 38.66 -25.45
N ASN A 599 2.91 38.92 -24.53
CA ASN A 599 3.17 39.36 -23.16
C ASN A 599 3.45 38.20 -22.18
N GLY A 600 3.52 36.97 -22.68
CA GLY A 600 3.71 35.75 -21.89
C GLY A 600 3.58 34.49 -22.74
N ARG A 601 3.73 33.32 -22.12
CA ARG A 601 3.69 32.01 -22.79
C ARG A 601 2.76 31.00 -22.14
N LEU A 602 2.01 30.30 -22.98
CA LEU A 602 1.11 29.22 -22.61
C LEU A 602 1.63 27.88 -23.16
N LEU A 603 2.00 26.97 -22.26
CA LEU A 603 2.46 25.62 -22.63
C LEU A 603 1.29 24.64 -22.77
N VAL A 604 1.27 23.90 -23.87
CA VAL A 604 0.30 22.84 -24.15
C VAL A 604 1.05 21.53 -24.47
N PRO A 605 1.21 20.62 -23.50
CA PRO A 605 1.71 19.27 -23.75
C PRO A 605 0.67 18.45 -24.53
N LEU A 606 1.06 17.88 -25.66
CA LEU A 606 0.16 17.17 -26.58
C LEU A 606 0.55 15.69 -26.72
N SER A 607 -0.14 14.80 -26.01
CA SER A 607 0.10 13.36 -26.08
C SER A 607 -0.95 12.58 -26.88
N ASN A 608 -2.21 13.03 -26.87
CA ASN A 608 -3.35 12.34 -27.49
C ASN A 608 -3.91 13.13 -28.70
N PRO A 609 -3.83 12.59 -29.92
CA PRO A 609 -4.37 13.23 -31.13
C PRO A 609 -5.89 13.47 -31.12
N GLN A 610 -6.66 12.70 -30.34
CA GLN A 610 -8.12 12.83 -30.27
C GLN A 610 -8.54 14.05 -29.45
N THR A 611 -7.86 14.32 -28.33
CA THR A 611 -8.17 15.45 -27.43
C THR A 611 -7.42 16.73 -27.79
N ALA A 612 -6.33 16.62 -28.56
CA ALA A 612 -5.48 17.76 -28.94
C ALA A 612 -6.25 18.92 -29.60
N PRO A 613 -7.17 18.72 -30.57
CA PRO A 613 -7.89 19.83 -31.20
C PRO A 613 -8.73 20.65 -30.21
N ALA A 614 -9.42 19.99 -29.28
CA ALA A 614 -10.23 20.66 -28.26
C ALA A 614 -9.34 21.44 -27.28
N LEU A 615 -8.24 20.83 -26.84
CA LEU A 615 -7.27 21.46 -25.95
C LEU A 615 -6.62 22.70 -26.57
N LEU A 616 -6.28 22.64 -27.86
CA LEU A 616 -5.67 23.74 -28.61
C LEU A 616 -6.65 24.91 -28.85
N ARG A 617 -7.93 24.63 -29.08
CA ARG A 617 -8.95 25.69 -29.19
C ARG A 617 -9.10 26.45 -27.88
N LEU A 618 -9.14 25.72 -26.75
CA LEU A 618 -9.16 26.33 -25.43
C LEU A 618 -7.87 27.13 -25.16
N ALA A 619 -6.72 26.58 -25.53
CA ALA A 619 -5.43 27.29 -25.43
C ALA A 619 -5.43 28.60 -26.24
N ALA A 620 -5.94 28.57 -27.48
CA ALA A 620 -6.03 29.73 -28.36
C ALA A 620 -6.95 30.82 -27.77
N ALA A 621 -8.07 30.45 -27.17
CA ALA A 621 -8.96 31.40 -26.50
C ALA A 621 -8.27 32.10 -25.32
N ILE A 622 -7.57 31.35 -24.46
CA ILE A 622 -6.79 31.91 -23.34
C ILE A 622 -5.65 32.80 -23.85
N ALA A 623 -4.92 32.32 -24.87
CA ALA A 623 -3.78 33.03 -25.43
C ALA A 623 -4.19 34.36 -26.07
N ARG A 624 -5.33 34.39 -26.78
CA ARG A 624 -5.86 35.63 -27.35
C ARG A 624 -6.30 36.63 -26.29
N ASP A 625 -6.98 36.16 -25.24
CA ASP A 625 -7.42 37.02 -24.12
C ASP A 625 -6.24 37.65 -23.37
N ARG A 626 -5.18 36.88 -23.11
CA ARG A 626 -4.01 37.33 -22.36
C ARG A 626 -2.86 37.88 -23.24
N ASN A 627 -3.02 37.87 -24.56
CA ASN A 627 -1.95 38.17 -25.52
C ASN A 627 -0.69 37.30 -25.30
N TYR A 628 -0.87 35.99 -25.12
CA TYR A 628 0.21 35.02 -24.92
C TYR A 628 0.59 34.29 -26.22
N GLU A 629 1.82 33.81 -26.26
CA GLU A 629 2.31 32.87 -27.28
C GLU A 629 2.01 31.43 -26.87
N LEU A 630 1.79 30.56 -27.84
CA LEU A 630 1.54 29.14 -27.60
C LEU A 630 2.83 28.34 -27.77
N GLU A 631 3.17 27.53 -26.77
CA GLU A 631 4.27 26.56 -26.81
C GLU A 631 3.66 25.15 -26.80
N CYS A 632 3.68 24.43 -27.92
CA CYS A 632 3.19 23.06 -28.01
C CYS A 632 4.34 22.07 -27.84
N LEU A 633 4.26 21.20 -26.83
CA LEU A 633 5.33 20.28 -26.46
C LEU A 633 4.90 18.83 -26.68
N GLN A 634 5.76 18.04 -27.31
CA GLN A 634 5.63 16.58 -27.35
C GLN A 634 6.87 15.89 -26.76
N ILE A 635 6.65 14.88 -25.92
CA ILE A 635 7.73 14.18 -25.20
C ILE A 635 7.78 12.72 -25.66
N ILE A 636 8.97 12.26 -26.04
CA ILE A 636 9.26 10.86 -26.35
C ILE A 636 10.03 10.28 -25.17
N THR A 637 9.48 9.23 -24.54
CA THR A 637 10.12 8.58 -23.40
C THR A 637 11.14 7.55 -23.84
N VAL A 638 12.32 7.57 -23.22
CA VAL A 638 13.38 6.56 -23.43
C VAL A 638 13.74 5.85 -22.11
N PRO A 639 14.13 4.57 -22.17
CA PRO A 639 14.59 3.82 -20.99
C PRO A 639 15.69 4.54 -20.20
N ARG A 640 15.77 4.32 -18.88
CA ARG A 640 16.78 4.96 -18.00
C ARG A 640 18.21 4.52 -18.25
N ASN A 641 18.43 3.42 -18.98
CA ASN A 641 19.74 2.93 -19.38
C ASN A 641 20.25 3.51 -20.72
N SER A 642 19.49 4.40 -21.36
CA SER A 642 19.85 5.05 -22.63
C SER A 642 19.83 6.57 -22.52
N SER A 643 20.93 7.25 -22.82
CA SER A 643 21.01 8.73 -22.73
C SER A 643 19.97 9.41 -23.63
N PRO A 644 19.17 10.39 -23.14
CA PRO A 644 18.23 11.14 -23.95
C PRO A 644 18.86 11.89 -25.12
N SER A 645 20.13 12.30 -25.02
CA SER A 645 20.86 12.98 -26.10
C SER A 645 21.43 12.03 -27.17
N GLU A 646 21.68 10.77 -26.81
CA GLU A 646 22.30 9.78 -27.73
C GLU A 646 21.28 8.79 -28.31
N SER A 647 20.06 8.77 -27.76
CA SER A 647 19.00 7.85 -28.18
C SER A 647 18.42 8.23 -29.54
N THR A 648 18.48 7.30 -30.49
CA THR A 648 17.81 7.47 -31.78
C THR A 648 16.30 7.27 -31.64
N VAL A 649 15.52 8.31 -31.94
CA VAL A 649 14.06 8.30 -31.78
C VAL A 649 13.34 8.65 -33.09
N ARG A 650 12.24 7.95 -33.38
CA ARG A 650 11.38 8.26 -34.53
C ARG A 650 10.43 9.42 -34.18
N THR A 651 10.62 10.58 -34.80
CA THR A 651 9.83 11.79 -34.51
C THR A 651 8.58 11.95 -35.39
N THR A 652 8.33 11.05 -36.36
CA THR A 652 7.30 11.22 -37.40
C THR A 652 5.89 11.43 -36.83
N LYS A 653 5.48 10.63 -35.83
CA LYS A 653 4.16 10.77 -35.19
C LYS A 653 4.04 12.10 -34.44
N SER A 654 5.07 12.46 -33.67
CA SER A 654 5.14 13.71 -32.91
C SER A 654 5.08 14.94 -33.82
N ARG A 655 5.81 14.93 -34.95
CA ARG A 655 5.78 16.02 -35.94
C ARG A 655 4.41 16.17 -36.59
N ARG A 656 3.73 15.08 -36.94
CA ARG A 656 2.36 15.13 -37.48
C ARG A 656 1.38 15.81 -36.52
N LEU A 657 1.45 15.46 -35.23
CA LEU A 657 0.61 16.06 -34.19
C LEU A 657 0.90 17.56 -34.02
N LEU A 658 2.17 17.95 -34.00
CA LEU A 658 2.58 19.36 -33.89
C LEU A 658 2.22 20.17 -35.15
N GLN A 659 2.34 19.60 -36.35
CA GLN A 659 1.89 20.24 -37.59
C GLN A 659 0.38 20.45 -37.61
N GLN A 660 -0.39 19.51 -37.07
CA GLN A 660 -1.83 19.69 -36.88
C GLN A 660 -2.12 20.84 -35.90
N ALA A 661 -1.34 20.95 -34.82
CA ALA A 661 -1.46 22.05 -33.87
C ALA A 661 -1.18 23.41 -34.52
N GLU A 662 -0.11 23.51 -35.30
CA GLU A 662 0.23 24.74 -36.04
C GLU A 662 -0.87 25.15 -37.01
N ARG A 663 -1.48 24.21 -37.75
CA ARG A 663 -2.61 24.51 -38.65
C ARG A 663 -3.82 25.04 -37.89
N ILE A 664 -4.17 24.41 -36.77
CA ILE A 664 -5.31 24.84 -35.94
C ILE A 664 -5.07 26.25 -35.42
N ILE A 665 -3.87 26.53 -34.87
CA ILE A 665 -3.56 27.83 -34.25
C ILE A 665 -3.39 28.93 -35.31
N ARG A 666 -2.88 28.61 -36.51
CA ARG A 666 -2.73 29.60 -37.60
C ARG A 666 -4.06 30.26 -37.97
N ASN A 667 -5.17 29.52 -37.89
CA ASN A 667 -6.51 30.08 -38.13
C ASN A 667 -6.92 31.15 -37.09
N TRP A 668 -6.24 31.21 -35.95
CA TRP A 668 -6.47 32.19 -34.88
C TRP A 668 -5.49 33.37 -34.95
N ASN A 669 -4.57 33.39 -35.91
CA ASN A 669 -3.51 34.39 -36.06
C ASN A 669 -2.65 34.60 -34.79
N LEU A 670 -2.34 33.50 -34.08
CA LEU A 670 -1.52 33.50 -32.87
C LEU A 670 -0.11 32.94 -33.14
N PRO A 671 0.94 33.48 -32.49
CA PRO A 671 2.28 32.89 -32.54
C PRO A 671 2.29 31.51 -31.88
N VAL A 672 2.83 30.51 -32.58
CA VAL A 672 2.97 29.13 -32.08
C VAL A 672 4.40 28.63 -32.26
N HIS A 673 4.96 28.11 -31.17
CA HIS A 673 6.23 27.39 -31.13
C HIS A 673 5.95 25.92 -30.86
N THR A 674 6.60 25.02 -31.58
CA THR A 674 6.44 23.57 -31.43
C THR A 674 7.77 22.94 -31.07
N GLN A 675 7.76 22.02 -30.11
CA GLN A 675 8.96 21.38 -29.58
C GLN A 675 8.77 19.87 -29.38
N ILE A 676 9.78 19.07 -29.73
CA ILE A 676 9.86 17.64 -29.37
C ILE A 676 11.06 17.43 -28.45
N ARG A 677 10.82 16.86 -27.27
CA ARG A 677 11.87 16.49 -26.30
C ARG A 677 11.93 14.98 -26.10
N VAL A 678 13.13 14.47 -25.85
CA VAL A 678 13.38 13.09 -25.41
C VAL A 678 13.74 13.12 -23.94
N ALA A 679 13.14 12.25 -23.14
CA ALA A 679 13.34 12.25 -21.69
C ALA A 679 13.12 10.87 -21.08
N HIS A 680 13.65 10.63 -19.89
CA HIS A 680 13.33 9.44 -19.10
C HIS A 680 11.96 9.51 -18.41
N ASN A 681 11.49 10.73 -18.14
CA ASN A 681 10.31 10.97 -17.34
C ASN A 681 9.57 12.20 -17.90
N VAL A 682 8.28 12.02 -18.21
CA VAL A 682 7.42 13.04 -18.83
C VAL A 682 7.25 14.28 -17.94
N PRO A 683 6.82 14.19 -16.67
CA PRO A 683 6.64 15.36 -15.84
C PRO A 683 7.92 16.18 -15.64
N ASN A 684 9.09 15.54 -15.53
CA ASN A 684 10.37 16.27 -15.45
C ASN A 684 10.65 17.10 -16.71
N ALA A 685 10.41 16.54 -17.90
CA ALA A 685 10.60 17.25 -19.18
C ALA A 685 9.62 18.43 -19.33
N ILE A 686 8.38 18.29 -18.83
CA ILE A 686 7.42 19.41 -18.76
C ILE A 686 7.96 20.51 -17.85
N LEU A 687 8.42 20.17 -16.64
CA LEU A 687 8.96 21.14 -15.67
C LEU A 687 10.24 21.81 -16.14
N GLU A 688 11.11 21.09 -16.85
CA GLU A 688 12.28 21.67 -17.54
C GLU A 688 11.84 22.67 -18.60
N THR A 689 10.85 22.33 -19.44
CA THR A 689 10.33 23.24 -20.45
C THR A 689 9.69 24.48 -19.84
N ILE A 690 8.94 24.33 -18.73
CA ILE A 690 8.37 25.48 -17.99
C ILE A 690 9.46 26.46 -17.56
N ARG A 691 10.57 25.93 -17.02
CA ARG A 691 11.69 26.75 -16.54
C ARG A 691 12.48 27.38 -17.68
N GLU A 692 12.83 26.61 -18.70
CA GLU A 692 13.65 27.07 -19.84
C GLU A 692 12.92 28.05 -20.75
N ARG A 693 11.61 27.87 -20.94
CA ARG A 693 10.80 28.72 -21.82
C ARG A 693 10.08 29.84 -21.08
N HIS A 694 10.26 29.94 -19.75
CA HIS A 694 9.57 30.92 -18.89
C HIS A 694 8.06 30.91 -19.11
N ILE A 695 7.45 29.75 -18.91
CA ILE A 695 6.01 29.56 -19.13
C ILE A 695 5.20 30.20 -17.99
N ASP A 696 4.18 30.99 -18.34
CA ASP A 696 3.28 31.66 -17.40
C ASP A 696 2.05 30.83 -17.05
N LEU A 697 1.57 30.02 -18.01
CA LEU A 697 0.43 29.14 -17.85
C LEU A 697 0.66 27.80 -18.56
N ILE A 698 0.32 26.69 -17.91
CA ILE A 698 0.27 25.38 -18.57
C ILE A 698 -1.17 24.88 -18.64
N LEU A 699 -1.58 24.41 -19.82
CA LEU A 699 -2.88 23.80 -20.09
C LEU A 699 -2.69 22.33 -20.47
N MET A 700 -3.23 21.39 -19.69
CA MET A 700 -3.11 19.95 -19.96
C MET A 700 -4.45 19.23 -19.91
N GLY A 701 -4.61 18.22 -20.77
CA GLY A 701 -5.70 17.26 -20.66
C GLY A 701 -5.38 16.15 -19.64
N TRP A 702 -6.42 15.59 -19.01
CA TRP A 702 -6.32 14.44 -18.10
C TRP A 702 -7.45 13.44 -18.38
N GLN A 703 -7.14 12.14 -18.33
CA GLN A 703 -8.04 11.05 -18.77
C GLN A 703 -8.75 10.27 -17.65
N GLY A 704 -8.57 10.61 -16.37
CA GLY A 704 -9.36 10.05 -15.27
C GLY A 704 -8.92 8.69 -14.71
N GLU A 705 -8.01 7.95 -15.33
CA GLU A 705 -7.55 6.64 -14.81
C GLU A 705 -6.48 6.77 -13.72
N LEU A 706 -6.67 6.03 -12.63
CA LEU A 706 -5.75 5.97 -11.50
C LEU A 706 -4.95 4.68 -11.51
N SER A 707 -3.63 4.79 -11.61
CA SER A 707 -2.71 3.76 -11.16
C SER A 707 -1.98 4.25 -9.92
N THR A 708 -1.94 3.43 -8.88
CA THR A 708 -1.17 3.53 -7.61
C THR A 708 -1.68 4.42 -6.47
N THR A 709 -1.48 3.91 -5.25
CA THR A 709 -1.86 4.45 -3.94
C THR A 709 -1.18 5.80 -3.66
N GLY A 710 -1.97 6.83 -3.31
CA GLY A 710 -1.45 8.15 -2.91
C GLY A 710 -1.32 9.21 -4.02
N ARG A 711 -1.74 8.89 -5.25
CA ARG A 711 -1.81 9.80 -6.40
C ARG A 711 -3.27 10.05 -6.77
N ILE A 712 -3.62 11.29 -7.17
CA ILE A 712 -4.99 11.80 -7.31
C ILE A 712 -5.41 11.89 -8.78
N PHE A 713 -4.54 12.41 -9.66
CA PHE A 713 -4.84 12.63 -11.08
C PHE A 713 -3.89 11.88 -12.03
N GLY A 714 -2.98 11.06 -11.47
CA GLY A 714 -1.92 10.35 -12.18
C GLY A 714 -0.55 11.01 -12.01
N ASP A 715 0.53 10.26 -12.25
CA ASP A 715 1.91 10.67 -11.93
C ASP A 715 2.32 12.01 -12.58
N VAL A 716 1.98 12.19 -13.86
CA VAL A 716 2.34 13.39 -14.62
C VAL A 716 1.62 14.62 -14.08
N VAL A 717 0.31 14.52 -13.92
CA VAL A 717 -0.56 15.63 -13.53
C VAL A 717 -0.26 16.04 -12.09
N ASP A 718 -0.16 15.08 -11.16
CA ASP A 718 0.12 15.34 -9.75
C ASP A 718 1.49 16.02 -9.56
N THR A 719 2.50 15.58 -10.32
CA THR A 719 3.84 16.16 -10.26
C THR A 719 3.83 17.60 -10.78
N VAL A 720 3.17 17.87 -11.90
CA VAL A 720 3.05 19.22 -12.47
C VAL A 720 2.25 20.15 -11.55
N ILE A 721 1.10 19.72 -11.02
CA ILE A 721 0.31 20.50 -10.05
C ILE A 721 1.19 20.90 -8.85
N ARG A 722 2.04 19.99 -8.37
CA ARG A 722 2.84 20.17 -7.17
C ARG A 722 4.05 21.08 -7.40
N GLN A 723 4.73 20.93 -8.54
CA GLN A 723 6.06 21.52 -8.76
C GLN A 723 6.06 22.68 -9.77
N ALA A 724 5.04 22.83 -10.61
CA ALA A 724 5.01 23.92 -11.59
C ALA A 724 4.94 25.29 -10.90
N GLY A 725 5.86 26.19 -11.28
CA GLY A 725 5.91 27.58 -10.82
C GLY A 725 4.83 28.49 -11.43
N CYS A 726 4.22 28.07 -12.54
CA CYS A 726 3.28 28.86 -13.36
C CYS A 726 1.80 28.59 -13.02
N GLU A 727 0.83 29.30 -13.61
CA GLU A 727 -0.59 28.93 -13.48
C GLU A 727 -0.84 27.56 -14.15
N VAL A 728 -1.66 26.69 -13.55
CA VAL A 728 -1.94 25.33 -14.09
C VAL A 728 -3.43 25.18 -14.33
N VAL A 729 -3.79 24.83 -15.56
CA VAL A 729 -5.16 24.51 -15.97
C VAL A 729 -5.21 23.06 -16.44
N LEU A 730 -6.11 22.28 -15.84
CA LEU A 730 -6.33 20.88 -16.20
C LEU A 730 -7.74 20.70 -16.73
N VAL A 731 -7.88 19.92 -17.79
CA VAL A 731 -9.16 19.68 -18.45
C VAL A 731 -9.43 18.20 -18.55
N LYS A 732 -10.55 17.77 -17.97
CA LYS A 732 -11.17 16.47 -18.24
C LYS A 732 -12.33 16.70 -19.21
N TRP A 733 -12.26 16.11 -20.39
CA TRP A 733 -13.33 16.19 -21.38
C TRP A 733 -14.47 15.22 -21.05
N SER A 734 -15.71 15.60 -21.37
CA SER A 734 -16.83 14.65 -21.36
C SER A 734 -16.70 13.64 -22.50
N GLU A 735 -17.16 12.40 -22.27
CA GLU A 735 -17.18 11.38 -23.33
C GLU A 735 -18.05 11.80 -24.53
N LYS A 736 -19.12 12.59 -24.28
CA LYS A 736 -19.99 13.15 -25.32
C LYS A 736 -19.28 14.08 -26.29
N LEU A 737 -18.25 14.82 -25.84
CA LEU A 737 -17.45 15.73 -26.67
C LEU A 737 -16.34 15.00 -27.45
N LEU A 738 -16.01 13.77 -27.09
CA LEU A 738 -14.98 12.95 -27.73
C LEU A 738 -15.55 12.05 -28.85
N VAL A 739 -16.87 12.01 -29.02
CA VAL A 739 -17.53 11.33 -30.14
C VAL A 739 -17.24 12.13 -31.42
N THR A 740 -16.47 11.52 -32.33
CA THR A 740 -16.23 12.02 -33.69
C THR A 740 -17.54 12.40 -34.37
N PRO A 741 -17.59 13.50 -35.16
CA PRO A 741 -18.77 13.83 -35.93
C PRO A 741 -19.14 12.64 -36.81
N SER A 742 -20.42 12.27 -36.79
CA SER A 742 -20.93 11.15 -37.59
C SER A 742 -20.65 11.41 -39.08
N LYS A 743 -20.48 10.33 -39.86
CA LYS A 743 -20.31 10.36 -41.32
C LYS A 743 -21.31 11.26 -42.08
N ASN A 744 -22.43 11.65 -41.47
CA ASN A 744 -23.44 12.52 -42.08
C ASN A 744 -23.08 14.01 -42.10
N GLU A 745 -22.19 14.51 -41.24
CA GLU A 745 -21.75 15.92 -41.32
C GLU A 745 -20.73 16.16 -42.44
N PHE A 746 -20.00 15.12 -42.85
CA PHE A 746 -19.16 15.17 -44.05
C PHE A 746 -20.00 15.27 -45.33
N LEU A 747 -21.22 14.72 -45.34
CA LEU A 747 -22.13 14.79 -46.50
C LEU A 747 -22.77 16.17 -46.69
N ALA A 748 -22.97 16.94 -45.60
CA ALA A 748 -23.44 18.32 -45.69
C ALA A 748 -22.34 19.25 -46.28
N ALA A 749 -21.08 19.02 -45.92
CA ALA A 749 -19.94 19.76 -46.44
C ALA A 749 -19.42 19.26 -47.81
N SER A 750 -19.79 18.05 -48.23
CA SER A 750 -19.40 17.48 -49.54
C SER A 750 -20.43 17.70 -50.66
N SER A 751 -21.50 18.47 -50.42
CA SER A 751 -22.41 18.92 -51.49
C SER A 751 -21.80 20.01 -52.38
N ALA A 752 -20.58 20.47 -52.07
CA ALA A 752 -19.82 21.44 -52.86
C ALA A 752 -18.39 20.94 -53.13
N ARG A 753 -18.26 19.86 -53.92
CA ARG A 753 -17.14 19.57 -54.84
C ARG A 753 -17.29 18.15 -55.39
N GLU A 754 -17.88 18.04 -56.57
CA GLU A 754 -17.65 16.92 -57.47
C GLU A 754 -16.16 16.88 -57.86
N TYR A 755 -15.55 15.71 -57.71
CA TYR A 755 -14.53 15.06 -58.55
C TYR A 755 -13.70 14.10 -57.67
N ALA A 756 -13.95 12.80 -57.85
CA ALA A 756 -13.10 11.68 -57.47
C ALA A 756 -12.69 10.95 -58.79
N PRO A 757 -11.90 9.85 -58.81
CA PRO A 757 -11.26 9.11 -57.70
C PRO A 757 -9.82 8.58 -58.01
N THR A 758 -9.13 8.03 -57.00
CA THR A 758 -8.49 6.68 -56.95
C THR A 758 -7.58 6.56 -55.70
N GLU A 759 -8.01 5.84 -54.66
CA GLU A 759 -7.70 4.43 -54.36
C GLU A 759 -6.23 4.14 -54.02
N TRP A 760 -5.90 3.86 -52.75
CA TRP A 760 -5.26 2.59 -52.36
C TRP A 760 -5.34 2.32 -50.84
N GLN A 761 -5.87 1.14 -50.53
CA GLN A 761 -6.17 0.57 -49.21
C GLN A 761 -4.92 0.09 -48.47
N LEU A 762 -5.05 0.03 -47.14
CA LEU A 762 -4.18 -0.72 -46.23
C LEU A 762 -4.14 -2.20 -46.59
N ASN A 763 -2.95 -2.81 -46.47
CA ASN A 763 -2.83 -4.21 -46.08
C ASN A 763 -1.93 -4.34 -44.85
N ALA A 764 -2.46 -5.04 -43.86
CA ALA A 764 -1.75 -5.56 -42.69
C ALA A 764 -1.40 -7.02 -42.95
N ALA A 765 -0.15 -7.44 -42.68
CA ALA A 765 0.20 -8.82 -42.34
C ALA A 765 1.62 -8.88 -41.78
N GLY A 766 1.84 -9.81 -40.85
CA GLY A 766 3.02 -9.96 -39.99
C GLY A 766 4.30 -10.52 -40.61
N VAL A 767 5.15 -10.96 -39.69
CA VAL A 767 6.29 -11.90 -39.78
C VAL A 767 7.69 -11.29 -39.70
N ASP A 768 8.47 -12.00 -38.87
CA ASP A 768 9.86 -11.90 -38.46
C ASP A 768 10.87 -11.50 -39.56
N ASP A 769 11.96 -10.84 -39.15
CA ASP A 769 13.30 -11.40 -39.37
C ASP A 769 14.40 -10.61 -38.63
N ALA A 770 15.40 -11.39 -38.23
CA ALA A 770 16.61 -10.99 -37.55
C ALA A 770 17.73 -10.61 -38.54
N GLU A 771 18.79 -10.07 -37.95
CA GLU A 771 20.18 -10.01 -38.42
C GLU A 771 20.66 -8.89 -39.35
N ASN A 772 21.80 -8.33 -38.87
CA ASN A 772 22.97 -7.84 -39.61
C ASN A 772 22.84 -6.68 -40.60
N SER A 773 23.44 -5.55 -40.21
CA SER A 773 24.61 -5.06 -40.95
C SER A 773 25.39 -4.00 -40.16
N GLN A 774 26.70 -4.09 -40.31
CA GLN A 774 27.78 -3.43 -39.60
C GLN A 774 27.94 -1.93 -39.90
N PHE A 775 28.57 -1.25 -38.94
CA PHE A 775 29.53 -0.14 -39.06
C PHE A 775 29.62 0.63 -40.39
N VAL A 776 29.31 1.93 -40.36
CA VAL A 776 30.14 2.97 -40.99
C VAL A 776 30.15 4.23 -40.11
N THR A 777 31.32 4.55 -39.59
CA THR A 777 31.69 5.86 -39.04
C THR A 777 32.00 6.83 -40.19
N SER A 778 31.41 8.02 -40.20
CA SER A 778 32.05 9.19 -40.82
C SER A 778 31.44 10.51 -40.33
N ASN A 779 32.30 11.33 -39.75
CA ASN A 779 32.14 12.77 -39.57
C ASN A 779 31.74 13.46 -40.88
N SER A 780 30.84 14.45 -40.82
CA SER A 780 31.05 15.73 -41.52
C SER A 780 30.07 16.79 -41.06
N SER A 781 30.63 17.91 -40.60
CA SER A 781 30.05 19.24 -40.57
C SER A 781 29.46 19.66 -41.92
N ALA A 782 28.23 20.17 -41.92
CA ALA A 782 27.75 21.11 -42.95
C ALA A 782 26.48 21.83 -42.46
N THR A 783 26.57 23.13 -42.23
CA THR A 783 25.47 24.05 -42.53
C THR A 783 25.29 24.09 -44.05
N PRO A 784 24.06 24.28 -44.55
CA PRO A 784 23.78 25.60 -45.10
C PRO A 784 22.35 26.10 -44.91
N GLU A 785 22.26 27.42 -44.88
CA GLU A 785 21.09 28.25 -45.13
C GLU A 785 20.39 27.85 -46.44
N THR A 786 19.06 27.88 -46.46
CA THR A 786 18.28 28.03 -47.69
C THR A 786 17.02 28.83 -47.40
N GLU A 787 17.04 30.07 -47.89
CA GLU A 787 15.86 30.89 -48.17
C GLU A 787 14.93 30.12 -49.12
N PHE A 788 13.62 30.11 -48.83
CA PHE A 788 12.61 29.78 -49.83
C PHE A 788 11.49 30.81 -49.80
N SER A 789 11.36 31.45 -50.96
CA SER A 789 10.41 32.44 -51.42
C SER A 789 8.94 32.11 -51.18
N SER A 790 8.16 33.15 -50.89
CA SER A 790 6.69 33.15 -50.87
C SER A 790 6.07 32.95 -52.26
N PRO A 791 4.87 32.37 -52.33
CA PRO A 791 3.90 32.76 -53.34
C PRO A 791 2.73 33.50 -52.68
N ASN A 792 2.51 34.73 -53.13
CA ASN A 792 1.23 35.43 -52.99
C ASN A 792 0.12 34.63 -53.67
N SER A 793 -0.99 34.42 -52.98
CA SER A 793 -2.30 34.34 -53.61
C SER A 793 -3.37 34.72 -52.60
N ASP A 794 -3.93 35.91 -52.80
CA ASP A 794 -5.13 36.41 -52.17
C ASP A 794 -6.30 35.43 -52.34
N ILE A 795 -6.77 34.86 -51.23
CA ILE A 795 -8.09 34.25 -51.12
C ILE A 795 -8.66 34.70 -49.77
N PRO A 796 -9.81 35.40 -49.71
CA PRO A 796 -10.39 35.78 -48.43
C PRO A 796 -10.79 34.51 -47.69
N ALA A 797 -10.18 34.28 -46.53
CA ALA A 797 -10.60 33.21 -45.63
C ALA A 797 -12.07 33.47 -45.23
N PRO A 798 -12.95 32.45 -45.26
CA PRO A 798 -14.31 32.63 -44.78
C PRO A 798 -14.23 32.99 -43.31
N GLU A 799 -14.85 34.12 -42.93
CA GLU A 799 -15.09 34.50 -41.54
C GLU A 799 -15.98 33.42 -40.90
N LEU A 800 -15.38 32.32 -40.42
CA LEU A 800 -16.01 31.46 -39.43
C LEU A 800 -16.08 32.29 -38.15
N GLY A 801 -17.24 32.91 -37.92
CA GLY A 801 -17.52 33.71 -36.73
C GLY A 801 -17.11 32.95 -35.46
N LEU A 802 -16.48 33.69 -34.54
CA LEU A 802 -15.95 33.26 -33.25
C LEU A 802 -16.92 32.46 -32.36
N HIS A 803 -18.20 32.41 -32.70
CA HIS A 803 -19.25 31.91 -31.84
C HIS A 803 -19.37 30.37 -31.81
N THR A 804 -18.92 29.60 -32.80
CA THR A 804 -19.44 28.22 -32.98
C THR A 804 -18.41 27.09 -32.81
N LEU A 805 -17.68 26.96 -31.68
CA LEU A 805 -16.51 26.04 -31.69
C LEU A 805 -16.26 25.07 -30.52
N MET A 806 -16.87 25.20 -29.34
CA MET A 806 -16.71 24.20 -28.26
C MET A 806 -17.97 23.44 -27.84
N GLY A 807 -19.17 23.84 -28.26
CA GLY A 807 -20.43 23.18 -27.86
C GLY A 807 -20.77 23.26 -26.37
N LEU A 808 -19.91 23.88 -25.55
CA LEU A 808 -20.13 24.14 -24.13
C LEU A 808 -20.94 25.43 -23.98
N GLN A 809 -22.18 25.37 -23.50
CA GLN A 809 -23.03 26.54 -23.33
C GLN A 809 -23.28 26.86 -21.86
N ARG A 810 -23.56 25.83 -21.04
CA ARG A 810 -23.91 26.00 -19.63
C ARG A 810 -22.71 25.73 -18.72
N TRP A 811 -22.22 26.79 -18.06
CA TRP A 811 -21.01 26.77 -17.23
C TRP A 811 -21.35 26.88 -15.75
N LEU A 812 -20.98 25.88 -14.95
CA LEU A 812 -21.12 25.89 -13.50
C LEU A 812 -19.79 26.27 -12.83
N VAL A 813 -19.82 27.30 -11.97
CA VAL A 813 -18.61 27.78 -11.28
C VAL A 813 -18.89 27.93 -9.78
N PRO A 814 -18.39 27.00 -8.94
CA PRO A 814 -18.47 27.17 -7.50
C PRO A 814 -17.54 28.26 -6.98
N ILE A 815 -18.03 28.98 -5.98
CA ILE A 815 -17.32 30.06 -5.31
C ILE A 815 -17.07 29.66 -3.86
N ARG A 816 -15.80 29.79 -3.43
CA ARG A 816 -15.38 29.55 -2.05
C ARG A 816 -14.32 30.57 -1.64
N GLY A 817 -14.65 31.44 -0.68
CA GLY A 817 -13.77 32.51 -0.21
C GLY A 817 -13.64 33.67 -1.20
N SER A 818 -12.66 34.54 -0.96
CA SER A 818 -12.52 35.81 -1.69
C SER A 818 -12.38 35.63 -3.21
N TYR A 819 -13.33 36.17 -3.96
CA TYR A 819 -13.36 36.15 -5.43
C TYR A 819 -12.10 36.77 -6.07
N LYS A 820 -11.41 37.69 -5.37
CA LYS A 820 -10.20 38.38 -5.87
C LYS A 820 -9.01 37.45 -6.06
N GLN A 821 -8.97 36.31 -5.37
CA GLN A 821 -7.88 35.33 -5.44
C GLN A 821 -8.22 34.11 -6.30
N ALA A 822 -9.46 34.02 -6.81
CA ALA A 822 -9.93 32.90 -7.60
C ALA A 822 -9.39 32.98 -9.05
N ALA A 823 -8.32 32.23 -9.34
CA ALA A 823 -7.79 32.06 -10.69
C ALA A 823 -8.86 31.58 -11.70
N ALA A 824 -9.76 30.69 -11.27
CA ALA A 824 -10.89 30.22 -12.06
C ALA A 824 -11.78 31.37 -12.58
N LEU A 825 -12.12 32.36 -11.73
CA LEU A 825 -12.94 33.51 -12.14
C LEU A 825 -12.19 34.47 -13.07
N ARG A 826 -10.86 34.53 -12.98
CA ARG A 826 -10.02 35.36 -13.88
C ARG A 826 -9.92 34.77 -15.29
N LEU A 827 -9.90 33.44 -15.42
CA LEU A 827 -9.84 32.75 -16.71
C LEU A 827 -11.22 32.49 -17.34
N LEU A 828 -12.29 32.59 -16.55
CA LEU A 828 -13.65 32.30 -17.00
C LEU A 828 -14.07 33.09 -18.27
N PRO A 829 -13.78 34.41 -18.41
CA PRO A 829 -14.13 35.14 -19.63
C PRO A 829 -13.51 34.53 -20.90
N ALA A 830 -12.25 34.07 -20.82
CA ALA A 830 -11.57 33.44 -21.93
C ALA A 830 -12.19 32.08 -22.30
N PHE A 831 -12.60 31.28 -21.30
CA PHE A 831 -13.29 30.01 -21.53
C PHE A 831 -14.66 30.23 -22.21
N VAL A 832 -15.38 31.23 -21.73
CA VAL A 832 -16.74 31.56 -22.17
C VAL A 832 -16.75 32.22 -23.55
N ALA A 833 -15.73 33.01 -23.89
CA ALA A 833 -15.60 33.64 -25.21
C ALA A 833 -15.51 32.63 -26.37
N ALA A 834 -15.19 31.37 -26.09
CA ALA A 834 -15.18 30.29 -27.08
C ALA A 834 -16.55 29.60 -27.27
N SER A 835 -17.61 30.11 -26.63
CA SER A 835 -18.98 29.56 -26.63
C SER A 835 -19.95 30.46 -27.42
N ALA A 836 -20.94 29.88 -28.10
CA ALA A 836 -21.87 30.61 -28.98
C ALA A 836 -22.85 31.49 -28.22
N LEU A 837 -23.49 30.91 -27.21
CA LEU A 837 -24.51 31.49 -26.34
C LEU A 837 -24.28 30.98 -24.92
N PRO A 838 -23.29 31.50 -24.20
CA PRO A 838 -22.95 30.97 -22.89
C PRO A 838 -23.94 31.43 -21.81
N GLU A 839 -24.20 30.54 -20.86
CA GLU A 839 -24.92 30.83 -19.62
C GLU A 839 -23.99 30.47 -18.46
N ILE A 840 -23.75 31.41 -17.54
CA ILE A 840 -22.86 31.20 -16.40
C ILE A 840 -23.69 31.08 -15.13
N LYS A 841 -23.59 29.92 -14.46
CA LYS A 841 -24.17 29.69 -13.14
C LYS A 841 -23.08 29.70 -12.08
N LEU A 842 -23.08 30.76 -11.26
CA LEU A 842 -22.24 30.87 -10.08
C LEU A 842 -22.95 30.23 -8.89
N CYS A 843 -22.32 29.28 -8.21
CA CYS A 843 -22.93 28.62 -7.06
C CYS A 843 -22.09 28.74 -5.78
N GLN A 844 -22.74 28.91 -4.64
CA GLN A 844 -22.10 28.87 -3.32
C GLN A 844 -22.81 27.82 -2.45
N VAL A 845 -22.08 26.79 -2.05
CA VAL A 845 -22.61 25.68 -1.24
C VAL A 845 -22.40 25.98 0.24
N HIS A 846 -23.47 25.90 1.02
CA HIS A 846 -23.48 26.15 2.46
C HIS A 846 -23.95 24.90 3.21
N GLN A 847 -23.45 24.73 4.44
CA GLN A 847 -23.87 23.63 5.31
C GLN A 847 -25.23 23.91 5.95
N PRO A 848 -26.04 22.86 6.26
CA PRO A 848 -27.38 23.03 6.82
C PRO A 848 -27.45 23.74 8.17
N ASP A 849 -26.34 23.79 8.92
CA ASP A 849 -26.28 24.35 10.27
C ASP A 849 -26.13 25.88 10.29
N VAL A 850 -26.02 26.52 9.11
CA VAL A 850 -25.88 27.98 8.98
C VAL A 850 -27.25 28.62 8.74
N ALA A 851 -27.76 29.34 9.73
CA ALA A 851 -29.11 29.93 9.72
C ALA A 851 -29.33 31.00 8.63
N GLU A 852 -28.30 31.77 8.26
CA GLU A 852 -28.30 32.67 7.10
C GLU A 852 -26.95 32.61 6.36
N PRO A 853 -26.90 32.13 5.11
CA PRO A 853 -25.67 32.08 4.34
C PRO A 853 -25.21 33.48 3.92
N ASP A 854 -23.93 33.82 4.15
CA ASP A 854 -23.34 35.07 3.67
C ASP A 854 -23.26 35.10 2.14
N ARG A 855 -24.14 35.90 1.53
CA ARG A 855 -24.26 36.05 0.07
C ARG A 855 -23.40 37.18 -0.49
N VAL A 856 -22.64 37.89 0.35
CA VAL A 856 -21.85 39.05 -0.08
C VAL A 856 -20.79 38.64 -1.09
N GLU A 857 -20.05 37.55 -0.84
CA GLU A 857 -19.02 37.06 -1.76
C GLU A 857 -19.59 36.59 -3.10
N LEU A 858 -20.70 35.84 -3.09
CA LEU A 858 -21.37 35.37 -4.30
C LEU A 858 -21.88 36.54 -5.15
N LYS A 859 -22.44 37.59 -4.52
CA LYS A 859 -22.89 38.80 -5.22
C LYS A 859 -21.72 39.58 -5.82
N GLN A 860 -20.65 39.77 -5.06
CA GLN A 860 -19.45 40.46 -5.55
C GLN A 860 -18.78 39.73 -6.71
N ALA A 861 -18.74 38.40 -6.68
CA ALA A 861 -18.23 37.60 -7.78
C ALA A 861 -19.13 37.66 -9.02
N ALA A 862 -20.45 37.63 -8.85
CA ALA A 862 -21.39 37.82 -9.95
C ALA A 862 -21.21 39.19 -10.61
N ASP A 863 -21.10 40.26 -9.82
CA ASP A 863 -20.85 41.60 -10.32
C ASP A 863 -19.48 41.72 -11.03
N PHE A 864 -18.45 41.02 -10.53
CA PHE A 864 -17.12 40.98 -11.14
C PHE A 864 -17.14 40.32 -12.53
N ILE A 865 -17.89 39.24 -12.69
CA ILE A 865 -18.01 38.52 -13.98
C ILE A 865 -18.91 39.29 -14.94
N LYS A 866 -20.07 39.81 -14.50
CA LYS A 866 -20.99 40.61 -15.34
C LYS A 866 -20.34 41.82 -16.01
N ARG A 867 -19.27 42.37 -15.43
CA ARG A 867 -18.50 43.47 -16.04
C ARG A 867 -17.56 43.03 -17.18
N ARG A 868 -17.32 41.73 -17.34
CA ARG A 868 -16.33 41.16 -18.27
C ARG A 868 -16.94 40.24 -19.34
N VAL A 869 -18.18 39.80 -19.16
CA VAL A 869 -18.89 38.97 -20.12
C VAL A 869 -20.24 39.59 -20.47
N SER A 870 -20.65 39.43 -21.72
CA SER A 870 -21.91 39.97 -22.25
C SER A 870 -23.09 39.01 -22.10
N CYS A 871 -22.94 37.94 -21.33
CA CYS A 871 -23.90 36.84 -21.22
C CYS A 871 -24.63 36.82 -19.88
N GLU A 872 -25.65 35.96 -19.77
CA GLU A 872 -26.41 35.80 -18.53
C GLU A 872 -25.54 35.17 -17.43
N VAL A 873 -25.57 35.78 -16.23
CA VAL A 873 -24.86 35.31 -15.03
C VAL A 873 -25.87 35.12 -13.90
N ILE A 874 -26.16 33.87 -13.60
CA ILE A 874 -27.09 33.43 -12.55
C ILE A 874 -26.30 33.09 -11.29
N ALA A 875 -26.69 33.67 -10.15
CA ALA A 875 -26.07 33.40 -8.86
C ALA A 875 -27.01 32.59 -7.97
N THR A 876 -26.60 31.41 -7.53
CA THR A 876 -27.44 30.48 -6.73
C THR A 876 -26.72 30.04 -5.46
N ALA A 877 -27.37 30.20 -4.30
CA ALA A 877 -26.90 29.61 -3.05
C ALA A 877 -27.59 28.26 -2.83
N VAL A 878 -26.81 27.22 -2.53
CA VAL A 878 -27.31 25.84 -2.37
C VAL A 878 -26.96 25.33 -0.98
N CYS A 879 -27.92 24.68 -0.32
CA CYS A 879 -27.73 24.10 1.00
C CYS A 879 -27.54 22.59 0.87
N ALA A 880 -26.39 22.07 1.30
CA ALA A 880 -26.07 20.64 1.20
C ALA A 880 -25.05 20.19 2.25
N LYS A 881 -25.09 18.91 2.62
CA LYS A 881 -24.14 18.30 3.57
C LYS A 881 -22.75 18.07 2.97
N SER A 882 -22.67 17.94 1.65
CA SER A 882 -21.46 17.67 0.89
C SER A 882 -21.35 18.64 -0.28
N VAL A 883 -20.18 19.27 -0.44
CA VAL A 883 -19.94 20.23 -1.53
C VAL A 883 -19.83 19.50 -2.87
N SER A 884 -19.17 18.34 -2.91
CA SER A 884 -19.05 17.57 -4.15
C SER A 884 -20.40 17.09 -4.64
N ASP A 885 -21.23 16.55 -3.75
CA ASP A 885 -22.52 15.95 -4.14
C ASP A 885 -23.47 17.05 -4.61
N ALA A 886 -23.48 18.20 -3.95
CA ALA A 886 -24.25 19.36 -4.39
C ALA A 886 -23.85 19.84 -5.80
N LEU A 887 -22.55 19.83 -6.11
CA LEU A 887 -22.07 20.23 -7.43
C LEU A 887 -22.40 19.19 -8.50
N ILE A 888 -22.34 17.91 -8.16
CA ILE A 888 -22.75 16.81 -9.05
C ILE A 888 -24.25 16.91 -9.34
N ASP A 889 -25.07 17.07 -8.31
CA ASP A 889 -26.53 17.19 -8.44
C ASP A 889 -26.92 18.42 -9.26
N LEU A 890 -26.29 19.57 -9.02
CA LEU A 890 -26.53 20.79 -9.82
C LEU A 890 -26.13 20.59 -11.27
N ALA A 891 -24.95 20.04 -11.52
CA ALA A 891 -24.47 19.81 -12.88
C ALA A 891 -25.38 18.87 -13.66
N GLN A 892 -25.94 17.84 -13.01
CA GLN A 892 -26.87 16.90 -13.63
C GLN A 892 -28.26 17.52 -13.84
N ASN A 893 -28.83 18.16 -12.81
CA ASN A 893 -30.19 18.72 -12.87
C ASN A 893 -30.30 19.91 -13.83
N ASP A 894 -29.30 20.79 -13.83
CA ASP A 894 -29.27 21.94 -14.74
C ASP A 894 -28.64 21.60 -16.10
N GLN A 895 -28.24 20.34 -16.30
CA GLN A 895 -27.57 19.82 -17.49
C GLN A 895 -26.37 20.71 -17.91
N CYS A 896 -25.49 21.01 -16.97
CA CYS A 896 -24.31 21.82 -17.23
C CYS A 896 -23.32 21.08 -18.16
N ASP A 897 -22.75 21.80 -19.12
CA ASP A 897 -21.79 21.24 -20.08
C ASP A 897 -20.36 21.26 -19.54
N ALA A 898 -20.05 22.24 -18.67
CA ALA A 898 -18.76 22.38 -18.03
C ALA A 898 -18.83 22.85 -16.57
N ILE A 899 -17.89 22.38 -15.75
CA ILE A 899 -17.67 22.83 -14.36
C ILE A 899 -16.25 23.40 -14.24
N VAL A 900 -16.12 24.62 -13.72
CA VAL A 900 -14.80 25.27 -13.49
C VAL A 900 -14.51 25.37 -12.00
N LEU A 901 -13.54 24.59 -11.51
CA LEU A 901 -13.16 24.54 -10.10
C LEU A 901 -11.86 25.30 -9.86
N GLY A 902 -11.88 26.25 -8.92
CA GLY A 902 -10.67 26.90 -8.41
C GLY A 902 -10.02 26.07 -7.31
N ALA A 903 -8.69 25.93 -7.35
CA ALA A 903 -7.92 25.17 -6.38
C ALA A 903 -6.67 25.93 -5.89
N SER A 904 -6.36 25.81 -4.59
CA SER A 904 -5.11 26.32 -4.01
C SER A 904 -4.06 25.20 -3.92
N ARG A 905 -2.76 25.56 -3.93
CA ARG A 905 -1.65 24.59 -3.77
C ARG A 905 -1.82 23.73 -2.51
N GLU A 906 -2.25 24.34 -1.40
CA GLU A 906 -2.49 23.62 -0.15
C GLU A 906 -3.80 22.82 -0.14
N GLY A 907 -4.86 23.30 -0.80
CA GLY A 907 -6.18 22.63 -0.83
C GLY A 907 -6.17 21.30 -1.57
N LEU A 908 -5.39 21.19 -2.65
CA LEU A 908 -5.20 19.94 -3.40
C LEU A 908 -4.33 18.92 -2.65
N LEU A 909 -3.49 19.37 -1.69
CA LEU A 909 -2.58 18.54 -0.90
C LEU A 909 -3.14 18.16 0.48
N LYS A 910 -3.95 19.02 1.12
CA LYS A 910 -4.49 18.82 2.49
C LYS A 910 -5.76 17.96 2.55
N GLN A 911 -6.36 17.56 1.43
CA GLN A 911 -7.65 16.84 1.42
C GLN A 911 -7.57 15.32 1.59
N VAL A 912 -6.50 14.81 2.22
CA VAL A 912 -6.37 13.40 2.65
C VAL A 912 -7.30 13.06 3.83
N ILE A 913 -7.96 14.06 4.44
CA ILE A 913 -8.79 13.88 5.66
C ILE A 913 -10.29 14.19 5.42
N GLN A 914 -10.67 14.93 4.36
CA GLN A 914 -12.05 15.42 4.17
C GLN A 914 -12.68 15.15 2.78
N GLY A 915 -12.03 14.37 1.92
CA GLY A 915 -12.51 14.12 0.56
C GLY A 915 -12.10 15.22 -0.40
N ASN A 916 -11.62 14.82 -1.58
CA ASN A 916 -11.09 15.71 -2.60
C ASN A 916 -12.22 16.16 -3.55
N ILE A 917 -12.70 17.40 -3.39
CA ILE A 917 -13.86 17.91 -4.14
C ILE A 917 -13.61 17.86 -5.67
N PRO A 918 -12.48 18.36 -6.20
CA PRO A 918 -12.13 18.20 -7.62
C PRO A 918 -12.19 16.76 -8.16
N GLU A 919 -11.66 15.80 -7.39
CA GLU A 919 -11.66 14.39 -7.79
C GLU A 919 -13.06 13.78 -7.74
N ALA A 920 -13.82 14.05 -6.67
CA ALA A 920 -15.18 13.57 -6.52
C ALA A 920 -16.10 14.10 -7.62
N VAL A 921 -16.04 15.41 -7.92
CA VAL A 921 -16.81 16.04 -9.01
C VAL A 921 -16.38 15.46 -10.35
N ALA A 922 -15.08 15.32 -10.60
CA ALA A 922 -14.63 14.76 -11.87
C ALA A 922 -14.96 13.27 -12.05
N ARG A 923 -15.12 12.48 -10.97
CA ARG A 923 -15.61 11.10 -11.06
C ARG A 923 -17.14 11.02 -11.20
N GLY A 924 -17.86 11.89 -10.51
CA GLY A 924 -19.33 11.84 -10.43
C GLY A 924 -20.07 12.59 -11.55
N CYS A 925 -19.36 13.42 -12.32
CA CYS A 925 -19.95 14.19 -13.41
C CYS A 925 -19.50 13.70 -14.80
N ASP A 926 -20.47 13.56 -15.70
CA ASP A 926 -20.26 13.25 -17.12
C ASP A 926 -19.98 14.50 -17.99
N CYS A 927 -19.87 15.68 -17.39
CA CYS A 927 -19.60 16.95 -18.10
C CYS A 927 -18.11 17.32 -18.06
N THR A 928 -17.71 18.34 -18.84
CA THR A 928 -16.30 18.76 -18.91
C THR A 928 -15.88 19.40 -17.58
N VAL A 929 -14.78 18.96 -16.98
CA VAL A 929 -14.29 19.53 -15.71
C VAL A 929 -12.97 20.26 -15.94
N ILE A 930 -12.94 21.54 -15.59
CA ILE A 930 -11.75 22.40 -15.68
C ILE A 930 -11.28 22.74 -14.28
N LEU A 931 -10.05 22.34 -13.94
CA LEU A 931 -9.42 22.67 -12.67
C LEU A 931 -8.39 23.79 -12.89
N VAL A 932 -8.49 24.87 -12.11
CA VAL A 932 -7.57 26.00 -12.21
C VAL A 932 -6.82 26.19 -10.90
N ARG A 933 -5.49 26.09 -10.97
CA ARG A 933 -4.57 26.32 -9.85
C ARG A 933 -3.73 27.56 -10.14
N SER A 934 -3.85 28.58 -9.28
CA SER A 934 -3.04 29.81 -9.37
C SER A 934 -1.53 29.54 -9.26
N ALA A 935 -0.72 30.37 -9.91
CA ALA A 935 0.68 30.53 -9.55
C ALA A 935 0.78 31.03 -8.10
N SER A 936 1.80 30.56 -7.37
CA SER A 936 2.04 30.89 -5.96
C SER A 936 2.74 32.20 -5.76
#